data_AF-A0A166HEF1-F1
#
_entry.id   AF-A0A166HEF1-F1
#
_cell.length_a   1.000
_cell.length_b   1.000
_cell.length_c   1.000
_cell.angle_alpha   90.00
_cell.angle_beta   90.00
_cell.angle_gamma   90.00
#
_symmetry.space_group_name_H-M   'P 1'
#
loop_
_entity.id
_entity.type
_entity.pdbx_description
1 polymer ?
#
loop_
_entity_poly.entity_id
_entity_poly.type
_entity_poly.pdbx_seq_one_letter_code
_entity_poly.pdbx_strand_id
1 'polypeptide(L)'
;MPCTACDNGDISVDLKSETSNWAPPTNSRYKIQLPKPNSPFSQESAPPKMSAPSRFYSIVLILMSLMLMVFCRPEWSRDSPRTPRPLLQKMQSTAPSEQFSNNGLTDVVQWDNYSLIVKDQRIFLHSGEFHAFRIPVPDLWFDVFQKIHAAGLNAISVYVHWGLSNPSKGVIDFDDWRDLQSLFDAAKAAGLFIVLRPGPYINAETTAGGIAHWVTSEVAGQLRTNASDFEAAWKPYINAIIDVTKPNQVTEGGPVIAVQIDNEYFQSDPTHGAYFAQLEETYIQGGIVVPLTYNDPGQGKNFINGTGAVDIYGLDSYPQGFDCSDPETWSPVTTNYHQYHESVNPSQPWYFPEFQGGAFDPWGPNSPGYDNCFQLTGPDFQQVFYHQLWASNAKLISYYMLYGGTSWGAIPFHGVYTSYDYGSAIRENRALSTKYSELKNQGLFLRSTPSFRKTDWIGDSSTNSVNITNSAVFGTFLRNPDTNAGFYITRQTDSTSNAVSQFKITVSTSEGPLQIPLTTDAIVLNGRESKILVTNYQFGSDSLLLYSTASILFAGTIGPRDVLLLYGTSNESSEASIAFTGTPNDFKITSSNVQFHNSTSGPYTTVTFLQGIQGLITIWDSNTQLVLFADSDTAATFFAPVIPETENAQGGLENYWQFGSNRTTLVGGPYLVRNATIQNSHLALWGDLNNSVTLTVITEPTVTSISCNGMFLGSPLNSSDSKGFFTTSLQKRSSIQSIPVPQLQSWKFSDSLPEIQADFSDADWKLANHTSTNSPFKPYYGDGRVLYGCDYGFCENIVIFRGHFNATGAEKSANMSVNGGEAFATSVWINQDFIKTAFGNSSNNENILEEIDDVFTFPSGSVKKGQDNVITVIYDNMGLNETQGSPETSKSPRGIRGFKLNDGSFGEWKVQGKLGGYTNYPDKVRGIFNEGGTFGERSGWHLPGFDTSKWQSRSLSSGLPNQSPGVGFFVTTFKLNIPDDLDVALSFVFDNGSQGQAYRATLFVNGWFMGKRVANLGPQSKFPVHQGILNYSGTNTVAVLLWALEPNAGIDPELKLVVDSVIDGGIGSVSTNNPAWSPRNLKS
;
A
#
# COMPACT_ATOMS: atom_id res chain seq x y z
N MET A 1 -15.68 -42.55 -47.00
CA MET A 1 -15.63 -42.25 -48.44
C MET A 1 -15.99 -40.80 -48.69
N PRO A 2 -15.11 -39.97 -49.31
CA PRO A 2 -15.39 -39.56 -50.69
C PRO A 2 -15.52 -40.83 -51.55
N CYS A 3 -16.45 -40.89 -52.51
CA CYS A 3 -16.82 -42.16 -53.16
C CYS A 3 -15.71 -42.76 -54.03
N THR A 4 -14.97 -43.71 -53.44
CA THR A 4 -13.93 -44.56 -54.04
C THR A 4 -13.74 -45.79 -53.15
N ALA A 5 -14.02 -47.00 -53.69
CA ALA A 5 -13.66 -48.37 -53.25
C ALA A 5 -13.67 -48.72 -51.73
N CYS A 6 -14.52 -49.64 -51.24
CA CYS A 6 -14.46 -51.12 -51.40
C CYS A 6 -13.25 -51.77 -50.69
N ASP A 7 -13.32 -52.90 -49.99
CA ASP A 7 -14.37 -53.87 -49.53
C ASP A 7 -13.63 -54.76 -48.46
N ASN A 8 -14.13 -55.44 -47.42
CA ASN A 8 -15.38 -55.63 -46.65
C ASN A 8 -14.95 -56.24 -45.27
N GLY A 9 -15.75 -56.57 -44.24
CA GLY A 9 -17.21 -56.51 -43.96
C GLY A 9 -17.51 -57.24 -42.62
N ASP A 10 -18.76 -57.20 -42.16
CA ASP A 10 -19.54 -58.19 -41.36
C ASP A 10 -18.94 -58.99 -40.16
N ILE A 11 -19.61 -59.24 -39.02
CA ILE A 11 -20.91 -58.76 -38.44
C ILE A 11 -21.02 -59.16 -36.94
N SER A 12 -21.55 -58.29 -36.05
CA SER A 12 -22.10 -58.59 -34.68
C SER A 12 -21.17 -59.26 -33.61
N VAL A 13 -21.44 -59.36 -32.29
CA VAL A 13 -22.62 -59.19 -31.40
C VAL A 13 -22.19 -58.54 -30.05
N ASP A 14 -23.15 -58.00 -29.28
CA ASP A 14 -23.04 -57.64 -27.84
C ASP A 14 -22.42 -58.71 -26.90
N LEU A 15 -21.80 -58.25 -25.78
CA LEU A 15 -22.23 -58.55 -24.38
C LEU A 15 -21.14 -58.22 -23.31
N LYS A 16 -21.43 -57.23 -22.43
CA LYS A 16 -20.97 -57.13 -21.00
C LYS A 16 -19.43 -57.00 -20.74
N SER A 17 -18.92 -56.49 -19.61
CA SER A 17 -19.47 -55.98 -18.33
C SER A 17 -18.52 -54.98 -17.64
N GLU A 18 -19.11 -54.09 -16.83
CA GLU A 18 -18.62 -53.58 -15.52
C GLU A 18 -17.37 -52.66 -15.35
N THR A 19 -17.61 -51.63 -14.51
CA THR A 19 -16.72 -50.97 -13.52
C THR A 19 -15.55 -50.05 -13.93
N SER A 20 -15.80 -48.74 -13.71
CA SER A 20 -14.95 -47.76 -13.02
C SER A 20 -13.44 -47.67 -13.31
N ASN A 21 -13.04 -46.55 -13.93
CA ASN A 21 -12.14 -45.56 -13.29
C ASN A 21 -12.23 -44.23 -14.06
N TRP A 22 -12.62 -43.13 -13.39
CA TRP A 22 -12.60 -41.78 -13.96
C TRP A 22 -11.52 -40.95 -13.27
N ALA A 23 -10.56 -40.47 -14.06
CA ALA A 23 -9.58 -39.47 -13.60
C ALA A 23 -10.21 -38.06 -13.65
N PRO A 24 -9.81 -37.14 -12.76
CA PRO A 24 -10.33 -35.77 -12.76
C PRO A 24 -9.85 -34.97 -13.98
N PRO A 25 -10.69 -34.09 -14.57
CA PRO A 25 -10.29 -33.21 -15.66
C PRO A 25 -9.35 -32.10 -15.18
N THR A 26 -8.41 -31.68 -16.03
CA THR A 26 -7.33 -30.75 -15.68
C THR A 26 -7.63 -29.29 -15.98
N ASN A 27 -7.31 -28.43 -15.02
CA ASN A 27 -7.07 -26.98 -15.09
C ASN A 27 -7.71 -26.19 -16.25
N SER A 28 -8.90 -25.62 -16.00
CA SER A 28 -9.37 -24.43 -16.74
C SER A 28 -8.42 -23.27 -16.48
N ARG A 29 -7.63 -22.90 -17.49
CA ARG A 29 -6.61 -21.84 -17.40
C ARG A 29 -7.25 -20.46 -17.36
N TYR A 30 -6.99 -19.69 -16.32
CA TYR A 30 -6.95 -18.23 -16.45
C TYR A 30 -5.68 -17.85 -17.24
N LYS A 31 -5.80 -17.84 -18.57
CA LYS A 31 -4.88 -17.10 -19.44
C LYS A 31 -5.66 -15.94 -20.03
N ILE A 32 -5.37 -14.71 -19.59
CA ILE A 32 -5.80 -13.51 -20.28
C ILE A 32 -5.09 -13.50 -21.63
N GLN A 33 -5.81 -13.88 -22.68
CA GLN A 33 -5.26 -14.00 -24.03
C GLN A 33 -5.49 -12.69 -24.78
N LEU A 34 -4.64 -11.70 -24.49
CA LEU A 34 -4.68 -10.36 -25.11
C LEU A 34 -4.78 -10.45 -26.65
N PRO A 35 -5.74 -9.75 -27.29
CA PRO A 35 -6.02 -9.93 -28.70
C PRO A 35 -4.95 -9.27 -29.60
N LYS A 36 -4.17 -10.11 -30.27
CA LYS A 36 -3.31 -9.80 -31.44
C LYS A 36 -3.94 -8.83 -32.48
N PRO A 37 -3.67 -7.50 -32.55
CA PRO A 37 -4.16 -6.70 -33.67
C PRO A 37 -3.34 -6.99 -34.92
N ASN A 38 -3.99 -7.32 -36.04
CA ASN A 38 -3.29 -7.82 -37.23
C ASN A 38 -3.74 -7.12 -38.53
N SER A 39 -2.99 -6.08 -38.90
CA SER A 39 -2.70 -5.71 -40.31
C SER A 39 -3.84 -4.95 -41.09
N PRO A 40 -3.61 -4.42 -42.33
CA PRO A 40 -3.58 -2.95 -42.47
C PRO A 40 -4.21 -2.33 -43.75
N PHE A 41 -4.86 -1.17 -43.61
CA PHE A 41 -5.26 -0.28 -44.72
C PHE A 41 -5.29 1.19 -44.27
N SER A 42 -5.28 2.24 -45.12
CA SER A 42 -4.33 2.61 -46.20
C SER A 42 -4.81 3.92 -46.88
N GLN A 43 -4.09 5.04 -46.65
CA GLN A 43 -4.03 6.28 -47.47
C GLN A 43 -5.30 7.07 -47.89
N GLU A 44 -5.07 8.39 -48.08
CA GLU A 44 -5.89 9.39 -48.81
C GLU A 44 -7.27 9.78 -48.22
N SER A 45 -7.74 11.05 -48.30
CA SER A 45 -7.21 12.29 -48.90
C SER A 45 -7.74 13.56 -48.18
N ALA A 46 -7.38 14.77 -48.65
CA ALA A 46 -7.73 16.10 -48.07
C ALA A 46 -7.83 17.18 -49.19
N PRO A 47 -8.21 18.47 -48.93
CA PRO A 47 -8.69 19.12 -47.70
C PRO A 47 -10.20 19.50 -47.77
N PRO A 48 -10.73 20.74 -48.03
CA PRO A 48 -10.16 22.06 -48.35
C PRO A 48 -10.24 23.10 -47.17
N LYS A 49 -10.85 24.28 -47.36
CA LYS A 49 -11.04 25.41 -46.41
C LYS A 49 -12.32 26.19 -46.76
N MET A 50 -12.94 26.94 -45.83
CA MET A 50 -13.02 28.43 -45.88
C MET A 50 -13.88 29.14 -44.81
N SER A 51 -13.41 30.33 -44.40
CA SER A 51 -14.11 31.56 -43.97
C SER A 51 -15.20 31.58 -42.87
N ALA A 52 -14.92 32.34 -41.80
CA ALA A 52 -15.89 33.19 -41.09
C ALA A 52 -16.10 34.53 -41.86
N PRO A 53 -17.05 35.44 -41.50
CA PRO A 53 -16.86 36.31 -40.32
C PRO A 53 -18.12 36.92 -39.63
N SER A 54 -17.86 37.62 -38.51
CA SER A 54 -18.56 38.83 -37.99
C SER A 54 -20.02 38.74 -37.48
N ARG A 55 -20.23 38.95 -36.16
CA ARG A 55 -20.65 40.22 -35.47
C ARG A 55 -22.15 40.55 -35.57
N PHE A 56 -22.82 40.78 -34.43
CA PHE A 56 -22.99 42.13 -33.84
C PHE A 56 -23.66 42.09 -32.43
N TYR A 57 -23.40 43.16 -31.69
CA TYR A 57 -24.00 43.75 -30.49
C TYR A 57 -25.50 43.45 -30.19
N SER A 58 -26.07 43.64 -28.98
CA SER A 58 -25.61 43.86 -27.58
C SER A 58 -26.84 44.17 -26.70
N ILE A 59 -26.69 44.21 -25.35
CA ILE A 59 -27.43 45.09 -24.41
C ILE A 59 -28.93 44.75 -24.16
N VAL A 60 -29.53 44.89 -22.95
CA VAL A 60 -29.05 44.96 -21.55
C VAL A 60 -30.27 44.93 -20.58
N LEU A 61 -30.08 44.63 -19.29
CA LEU A 61 -30.97 44.89 -18.12
C LEU A 61 -32.37 44.18 -18.07
N ILE A 62 -33.10 44.07 -16.93
CA ILE A 62 -32.78 43.82 -15.50
C ILE A 62 -34.09 43.60 -14.70
N LEU A 63 -34.05 42.97 -13.51
CA LEU A 63 -35.06 42.98 -12.42
C LEU A 63 -36.47 42.35 -12.72
N MET A 64 -37.35 42.01 -11.75
CA MET A 64 -37.22 41.35 -10.42
C MET A 64 -38.63 41.00 -9.86
N SER A 65 -38.69 40.14 -8.83
CA SER A 65 -39.68 40.14 -7.72
C SER A 65 -41.15 39.65 -7.87
N LEU A 66 -41.44 38.56 -7.14
CA LEU A 66 -42.55 38.32 -6.17
C LEU A 66 -43.96 38.99 -6.34
N MET A 67 -45.05 38.21 -6.22
CA MET A 67 -45.76 37.99 -4.93
C MET A 67 -47.01 37.06 -4.94
N LEU A 68 -47.26 36.48 -3.75
CA LEU A 68 -48.44 35.83 -3.10
C LEU A 68 -49.78 35.49 -3.81
N MET A 69 -50.23 34.24 -3.53
CA MET A 69 -51.52 33.78 -2.92
C MET A 69 -52.87 34.52 -3.17
N VAL A 70 -53.96 33.74 -3.38
CA VAL A 70 -55.11 33.59 -2.43
C VAL A 70 -56.21 32.60 -2.92
N PHE A 71 -56.83 31.90 -1.96
CA PHE A 71 -57.98 30.96 -1.93
C PHE A 71 -59.11 31.01 -3.00
N CYS A 72 -59.70 29.83 -3.29
CA CYS A 72 -61.15 29.58 -3.08
C CYS A 72 -61.54 28.07 -2.98
N ARG A 73 -62.74 27.76 -2.44
CA ARG A 73 -63.41 26.43 -2.41
C ARG A 73 -64.89 26.57 -2.78
N PRO A 74 -65.46 25.63 -3.56
CA PRO A 74 -66.68 24.89 -3.16
C PRO A 74 -66.74 23.42 -3.69
N GLU A 75 -67.76 22.57 -3.44
CA GLU A 75 -68.36 22.12 -2.16
C GLU A 75 -69.32 20.91 -2.40
N TRP A 76 -69.55 20.05 -1.38
CA TRP A 76 -70.55 18.93 -1.31
C TRP A 76 -70.30 17.72 -2.27
N SER A 77 -70.81 16.47 -2.08
CA SER A 77 -71.77 15.86 -1.12
C SER A 77 -71.49 14.38 -0.76
N ARG A 78 -72.15 13.89 0.32
CA ARG A 78 -72.53 12.52 0.75
C ARG A 78 -72.69 11.41 -0.35
N ASP A 79 -72.63 10.08 -0.08
CA ASP A 79 -72.58 9.30 1.18
C ASP A 79 -72.10 7.82 1.00
N SER A 80 -71.95 7.09 2.13
CA SER A 80 -71.94 5.60 2.30
C SER A 80 -70.65 4.77 2.06
N PRO A 81 -70.48 3.59 2.74
CA PRO A 81 -69.14 3.06 3.06
C PRO A 81 -68.78 1.68 2.46
N ARG A 82 -67.47 1.40 2.32
CA ARG A 82 -66.88 0.05 2.19
C ARG A 82 -65.53 -0.04 2.93
N THR A 83 -65.12 -1.27 3.25
CA THR A 83 -63.95 -1.57 4.10
C THR A 83 -62.61 -1.25 3.45
N PRO A 84 -61.60 -0.77 4.22
CA PRO A 84 -60.26 -0.52 3.70
C PRO A 84 -59.48 -1.83 3.53
N ARG A 85 -59.02 -2.09 2.30
CA ARG A 85 -57.77 -2.84 2.06
C ARG A 85 -56.67 -1.81 1.79
N PRO A 86 -55.50 -1.86 2.45
CA PRO A 86 -54.39 -0.99 2.11
C PRO A 86 -53.77 -1.44 0.78
N LEU A 87 -54.21 -0.84 -0.32
CA LEU A 87 -53.46 -0.84 -1.57
C LEU A 87 -52.35 0.22 -1.43
N LEU A 88 -51.11 -0.24 -1.26
CA LEU A 88 -49.91 0.60 -1.33
C LEU A 88 -49.68 1.04 -2.79
N GLN A 89 -50.47 2.00 -3.23
CA GLN A 89 -50.25 2.70 -4.49
C GLN A 89 -48.99 3.56 -4.33
N LYS A 90 -47.95 3.29 -5.12
CA LYS A 90 -46.70 4.07 -5.10
C LYS A 90 -47.00 5.54 -5.37
N MET A 91 -47.03 6.36 -4.32
CA MET A 91 -46.84 7.79 -4.44
C MET A 91 -45.40 8.02 -4.87
N GLN A 92 -45.21 8.39 -6.13
CA GLN A 92 -44.00 9.10 -6.53
C GLN A 92 -44.08 10.49 -5.90
N SER A 93 -43.62 10.61 -4.65
CA SER A 93 -43.25 11.90 -4.11
C SER A 93 -42.09 12.42 -4.95
N THR A 94 -42.33 13.46 -5.74
CA THR A 94 -41.26 14.31 -6.28
C THR A 94 -40.64 15.06 -5.10
N ALA A 95 -39.78 14.37 -4.36
CA ALA A 95 -38.78 15.03 -3.54
C ALA A 95 -37.96 15.97 -4.46
N PRO A 96 -37.41 17.08 -3.94
CA PRO A 96 -36.29 17.71 -4.60
C PRO A 96 -35.22 16.63 -4.82
N SER A 97 -34.62 16.56 -5.99
CA SER A 97 -33.37 15.81 -6.16
C SER A 97 -32.35 16.36 -5.17
N GLU A 98 -31.75 15.53 -4.31
CA GLU A 98 -30.56 15.95 -3.55
C GLU A 98 -29.52 16.37 -4.60
N GLN A 99 -29.27 17.69 -4.71
CA GLN A 99 -28.38 18.23 -5.73
C GLN A 99 -26.94 18.11 -5.21
N PHE A 100 -26.33 16.96 -5.46
CA PHE A 100 -24.93 16.70 -5.13
C PHE A 100 -24.00 17.69 -5.84
N SER A 101 -22.90 18.03 -5.18
CA SER A 101 -21.81 18.82 -5.74
C SER A 101 -20.99 17.98 -6.72
N ASN A 102 -20.49 18.61 -7.78
CA ASN A 102 -19.49 18.03 -8.68
C ASN A 102 -18.58 19.12 -9.24
N ASN A 103 -17.54 18.70 -9.96
CA ASN A 103 -16.58 19.57 -10.63
C ASN A 103 -17.07 20.12 -11.99
N GLY A 104 -18.33 19.85 -12.35
CA GLY A 104 -18.90 20.19 -13.67
C GLY A 104 -18.38 19.34 -14.85
N LEU A 105 -17.48 18.36 -14.61
CA LEU A 105 -16.93 17.47 -15.64
C LEU A 105 -17.63 16.10 -15.67
N THR A 106 -18.20 15.65 -14.54
CA THR A 106 -18.95 14.38 -14.46
C THR A 106 -20.08 14.40 -13.44
N ASP A 107 -21.09 13.55 -13.64
CA ASP A 107 -22.13 13.16 -12.70
C ASP A 107 -21.93 11.74 -12.14
N VAL A 108 -20.92 10.99 -12.62
CA VAL A 108 -20.62 9.62 -12.16
C VAL A 108 -19.91 9.60 -10.81
N VAL A 109 -19.14 10.66 -10.49
CA VAL A 109 -18.53 10.90 -9.18
C VAL A 109 -18.92 12.29 -8.71
N GLN A 110 -19.63 12.34 -7.59
CA GLN A 110 -20.17 13.55 -6.97
C GLN A 110 -19.92 13.49 -5.45
N TRP A 111 -20.26 14.54 -4.73
CA TRP A 111 -20.12 14.57 -3.27
C TRP A 111 -21.12 15.53 -2.62
N ASP A 112 -21.22 15.45 -1.29
CA ASP A 112 -21.81 16.49 -0.45
C ASP A 112 -21.04 16.61 0.87
N ASN A 113 -21.61 17.30 1.86
CA ASN A 113 -21.03 17.47 3.19
C ASN A 113 -20.96 16.18 4.03
N TYR A 114 -21.37 15.02 3.50
CA TYR A 114 -21.30 13.74 4.19
C TYR A 114 -20.33 12.77 3.51
N SER A 115 -20.52 12.47 2.23
CA SER A 115 -19.80 11.37 1.55
C SER A 115 -19.54 11.64 0.07
N LEU A 116 -18.69 10.81 -0.55
CA LEU A 116 -18.68 10.63 -2.00
C LEU A 116 -19.95 9.88 -2.42
N ILE A 117 -20.52 10.30 -3.55
CA ILE A 117 -21.53 9.58 -4.31
C ILE A 117 -20.83 9.09 -5.58
N VAL A 118 -20.76 7.77 -5.78
CA VAL A 118 -20.29 7.14 -7.02
C VAL A 118 -21.47 6.42 -7.64
N LYS A 119 -21.74 6.61 -8.95
CA LYS A 119 -22.86 5.98 -9.69
C LYS A 119 -24.19 5.97 -8.91
N ASP A 120 -24.63 7.14 -8.44
CA ASP A 120 -25.82 7.38 -7.59
C ASP A 120 -25.80 6.77 -6.17
N GLN A 121 -24.67 6.23 -5.70
CA GLN A 121 -24.58 5.57 -4.39
C GLN A 121 -23.54 6.19 -3.44
N ARG A 122 -23.96 6.48 -2.20
CA ARG A 122 -23.06 6.96 -1.13
C ARG A 122 -22.08 5.88 -0.67
N ILE A 123 -20.79 6.19 -0.70
CA ILE A 123 -19.72 5.33 -0.16
C ILE A 123 -19.10 5.95 1.11
N PHE A 124 -18.67 5.08 2.01
CA PHE A 124 -17.50 5.37 2.84
C PHE A 124 -16.30 4.94 2.01
N LEU A 125 -15.36 5.84 1.74
CA LEU A 125 -14.13 5.48 1.04
C LEU A 125 -13.16 4.90 2.08
N HIS A 126 -13.08 3.56 2.12
CA HIS A 126 -12.24 2.81 3.05
C HIS A 126 -11.06 2.25 2.27
N SER A 127 -9.95 3.00 2.32
CA SER A 127 -8.78 2.82 1.48
C SER A 127 -7.55 2.43 2.29
N GLY A 128 -6.54 1.90 1.62
CA GLY A 128 -5.19 1.77 2.15
C GLY A 128 -4.16 2.02 1.07
N GLU A 129 -3.01 2.57 1.45
CA GLU A 129 -1.95 2.87 0.49
C GLU A 129 -1.21 1.58 0.07
N PHE A 130 -0.92 1.48 -1.23
CA PHE A 130 -0.21 0.38 -1.88
C PHE A 130 0.72 0.91 -2.98
N HIS A 131 2.03 0.62 -2.88
CA HIS A 131 3.01 1.06 -3.88
C HIS A 131 3.42 -0.12 -4.77
N ALA A 132 2.87 -0.18 -5.99
CA ALA A 132 3.18 -1.22 -6.98
C ALA A 132 4.69 -1.39 -7.23
N PHE A 133 5.44 -0.28 -7.23
CA PHE A 133 6.89 -0.27 -7.41
C PHE A 133 7.67 -0.89 -6.24
N ARG A 134 7.09 -1.00 -5.03
CA ARG A 134 7.71 -1.69 -3.87
C ARG A 134 7.47 -3.21 -3.86
N ILE A 135 6.78 -3.75 -4.87
CA ILE A 135 6.65 -5.18 -5.13
C ILE A 135 6.65 -5.44 -6.65
N PRO A 136 7.83 -5.59 -7.30
CA PRO A 136 7.98 -5.60 -8.76
C PRO A 136 7.60 -6.96 -9.40
N VAL A 137 6.49 -7.55 -8.95
CA VAL A 137 5.95 -8.84 -9.40
C VAL A 137 4.43 -8.69 -9.57
N PRO A 138 3.93 -8.38 -10.79
CA PRO A 138 2.53 -8.00 -11.00
C PRO A 138 1.49 -9.02 -10.53
N ASP A 139 1.77 -10.31 -10.63
CA ASP A 139 0.89 -11.38 -10.13
C ASP A 139 0.58 -11.21 -8.63
N LEU A 140 1.56 -10.75 -7.84
CA LEU A 140 1.41 -10.55 -6.39
C LEU A 140 0.64 -9.28 -6.00
N TRP A 141 0.40 -8.35 -6.93
CA TRP A 141 -0.50 -7.21 -6.67
C TRP A 141 -1.91 -7.72 -6.36
N PHE A 142 -2.38 -8.71 -7.13
CA PHE A 142 -3.69 -9.33 -6.92
C PHE A 142 -3.80 -10.10 -5.60
N ASP A 143 -2.70 -10.68 -5.09
CA ASP A 143 -2.67 -11.25 -3.74
C ASP A 143 -2.92 -10.18 -2.65
N VAL A 144 -2.22 -9.04 -2.74
CA VAL A 144 -2.38 -7.95 -1.78
C VAL A 144 -3.79 -7.34 -1.91
N PHE A 145 -4.30 -7.15 -3.12
CA PHE A 145 -5.66 -6.64 -3.34
C PHE A 145 -6.76 -7.58 -2.82
N GLN A 146 -6.60 -8.89 -2.96
CA GLN A 146 -7.52 -9.85 -2.31
C GLN A 146 -7.49 -9.75 -0.79
N LYS A 147 -6.33 -9.48 -0.18
CA LYS A 147 -6.21 -9.24 1.27
C LYS A 147 -6.90 -7.92 1.66
N ILE A 148 -6.68 -6.83 0.92
CA ILE A 148 -7.34 -5.54 1.16
C ILE A 148 -8.87 -5.67 1.08
N HIS A 149 -9.41 -6.28 0.02
CA HIS A 149 -10.85 -6.48 -0.12
C HIS A 149 -11.44 -7.45 0.92
N ALA A 150 -10.71 -8.50 1.31
CA ALA A 150 -11.12 -9.43 2.37
C ALA A 150 -11.14 -8.79 3.77
N ALA A 151 -10.42 -7.70 3.99
CA ALA A 151 -10.55 -6.83 5.16
C ALA A 151 -11.78 -5.89 5.10
N GLY A 152 -12.58 -5.93 4.04
CA GLY A 152 -13.79 -5.11 3.89
C GLY A 152 -13.56 -3.70 3.35
N LEU A 153 -12.31 -3.36 3.01
CA LEU A 153 -11.98 -2.12 2.31
C LEU A 153 -12.49 -2.17 0.85
N ASN A 154 -12.76 -1.00 0.28
CA ASN A 154 -13.35 -0.86 -1.06
C ASN A 154 -12.49 -0.03 -2.03
N ALA A 155 -11.33 0.45 -1.59
CA ALA A 155 -10.38 1.16 -2.44
C ALA A 155 -8.93 0.91 -2.04
N ILE A 156 -8.03 1.35 -2.91
CA ILE A 156 -6.61 1.58 -2.63
C ILE A 156 -6.23 3.00 -3.04
N SER A 157 -5.17 3.49 -2.41
CA SER A 157 -4.45 4.70 -2.81
C SER A 157 -3.07 4.29 -3.33
N VAL A 158 -2.62 4.93 -4.41
CA VAL A 158 -1.46 4.47 -5.20
C VAL A 158 -0.58 5.62 -5.67
N TYR A 159 0.62 5.76 -5.10
CA TYR A 159 1.69 6.54 -5.72
C TYR A 159 2.24 5.93 -7.02
N VAL A 160 2.54 6.78 -8.01
CA VAL A 160 3.36 6.42 -9.17
C VAL A 160 4.69 7.18 -9.12
N HIS A 161 5.80 6.45 -9.19
CA HIS A 161 7.14 7.01 -9.03
C HIS A 161 7.68 7.55 -10.37
N TRP A 162 7.74 8.88 -10.50
CA TRP A 162 8.19 9.57 -11.71
C TRP A 162 9.57 9.09 -12.19
N GLY A 163 10.56 9.01 -11.30
CA GLY A 163 11.91 8.50 -11.62
C GLY A 163 12.00 7.05 -12.13
N LEU A 164 11.03 6.19 -11.84
CA LEU A 164 10.97 4.83 -12.38
C LEU A 164 10.26 4.76 -13.73
N SER A 165 9.22 5.57 -13.93
CA SER A 165 8.42 5.59 -15.17
C SER A 165 8.93 6.59 -16.22
N ASN A 166 9.82 7.50 -15.85
CA ASN A 166 10.51 8.43 -16.75
C ASN A 166 12.01 8.51 -16.42
N PRO A 167 12.75 7.39 -16.56
CA PRO A 167 14.12 7.25 -16.08
C PRO A 167 15.12 8.19 -16.76
N SER A 168 14.84 8.64 -17.99
CA SER A 168 15.61 9.69 -18.65
C SER A 168 14.72 10.58 -19.51
N LYS A 169 15.21 11.79 -19.79
CA LYS A 169 14.52 12.83 -20.56
C LYS A 169 14.01 12.30 -21.90
N GLY A 170 12.69 12.34 -22.09
CA GLY A 170 12.02 11.85 -23.31
C GLY A 170 11.80 10.34 -23.40
N VAL A 171 12.11 9.56 -22.34
CA VAL A 171 11.82 8.12 -22.25
C VAL A 171 10.74 7.89 -21.20
N ILE A 172 9.53 7.52 -21.63
CA ILE A 172 8.48 7.00 -20.74
C ILE A 172 8.51 5.47 -20.79
N ASP A 173 8.33 4.84 -19.64
CA ASP A 173 8.48 3.40 -19.42
C ASP A 173 7.39 2.90 -18.45
N PHE A 174 6.33 2.31 -19.01
CA PHE A 174 5.28 1.58 -18.28
C PHE A 174 5.33 0.08 -18.63
N ASP A 175 6.52 -0.46 -18.92
CA ASP A 175 6.69 -1.89 -19.22
C ASP A 175 6.86 -2.74 -17.93
N ASP A 176 6.65 -4.05 -18.06
CA ASP A 176 6.78 -5.06 -17.00
C ASP A 176 5.99 -4.71 -15.72
N TRP A 177 6.68 -4.39 -14.61
CA TRP A 177 6.08 -4.05 -13.32
C TRP A 177 5.76 -2.56 -13.16
N ARG A 178 5.99 -1.76 -14.21
CA ARG A 178 5.56 -0.35 -14.29
C ARG A 178 4.24 -0.19 -15.05
N ASP A 179 3.64 -1.29 -15.54
CA ASP A 179 2.38 -1.28 -16.26
C ASP A 179 1.19 -0.92 -15.35
N LEU A 180 0.70 0.31 -15.50
CA LEU A 180 -0.47 0.80 -14.81
C LEU A 180 -1.77 0.13 -15.31
N GLN A 181 -1.84 -0.38 -16.55
CA GLN A 181 -3.03 -1.10 -17.02
C GLN A 181 -3.18 -2.43 -16.28
N SER A 182 -2.12 -3.23 -16.16
CA SER A 182 -2.14 -4.46 -15.34
C SER A 182 -2.51 -4.17 -13.88
N LEU A 183 -2.10 -3.02 -13.33
CA LEU A 183 -2.46 -2.59 -11.98
C LEU A 183 -3.96 -2.26 -11.87
N PHE A 184 -4.50 -1.50 -12.81
CA PHE A 184 -5.92 -1.15 -12.89
C PHE A 184 -6.81 -2.38 -13.10
N ASP A 185 -6.40 -3.29 -14.00
CA ASP A 185 -7.08 -4.56 -14.24
C ASP A 185 -7.10 -5.45 -12.98
N ALA A 186 -5.99 -5.52 -12.24
CA ALA A 186 -5.90 -6.29 -11.00
C ALA A 186 -6.78 -5.71 -9.88
N ALA A 187 -6.81 -4.39 -9.70
CA ALA A 187 -7.67 -3.73 -8.71
C ALA A 187 -9.17 -3.91 -9.05
N LYS A 188 -9.51 -3.75 -10.33
CA LYS A 188 -10.87 -3.99 -10.85
C LYS A 188 -11.30 -5.45 -10.68
N ALA A 189 -10.42 -6.40 -10.97
CA ALA A 189 -10.67 -7.82 -10.74
C ALA A 189 -10.82 -8.15 -9.25
N ALA A 190 -10.17 -7.43 -8.35
CA ALA A 190 -10.30 -7.62 -6.90
C ALA A 190 -11.59 -7.04 -6.32
N GLY A 191 -12.18 -6.01 -6.96
CA GLY A 191 -13.35 -5.27 -6.44
C GLY A 191 -12.98 -3.97 -5.72
N LEU A 192 -11.85 -3.34 -6.07
CA LEU A 192 -11.32 -2.14 -5.42
C LEU A 192 -11.31 -0.94 -6.36
N PHE A 193 -11.72 0.23 -5.86
CA PHE A 193 -11.51 1.51 -6.54
C PHE A 193 -10.09 2.03 -6.32
N ILE A 194 -9.67 3.03 -7.08
CA ILE A 194 -8.35 3.66 -6.98
C ILE A 194 -8.48 5.17 -6.79
N VAL A 195 -7.78 5.70 -5.78
CA VAL A 195 -7.31 7.09 -5.76
C VAL A 195 -5.88 7.08 -6.31
N LEU A 196 -5.65 7.71 -7.46
CA LEU A 196 -4.34 7.70 -8.11
C LEU A 196 -3.53 8.93 -7.68
N ARG A 197 -2.29 8.72 -7.22
CA ARG A 197 -1.39 9.78 -6.71
C ARG A 197 -0.11 9.83 -7.56
N PRO A 198 -0.16 10.28 -8.82
CA PRO A 198 0.97 10.17 -9.75
C PRO A 198 2.08 11.21 -9.54
N GLY A 199 1.92 12.15 -8.61
CA GLY A 199 2.87 13.23 -8.35
C GLY A 199 2.58 14.51 -9.15
N PRO A 200 3.60 15.24 -9.66
CA PRO A 200 4.97 14.78 -9.95
C PRO A 200 5.88 14.51 -8.75
N TYR A 201 5.66 15.17 -7.61
CA TYR A 201 6.31 14.85 -6.34
C TYR A 201 5.43 13.92 -5.51
N ILE A 202 6.03 12.93 -4.82
CA ILE A 202 5.29 11.95 -4.00
C ILE A 202 5.85 11.76 -2.57
N ASN A 203 7.01 12.32 -2.22
CA ASN A 203 7.71 12.01 -0.97
C ASN A 203 7.99 10.50 -0.83
N ALA A 204 7.10 9.78 -0.12
CA ALA A 204 7.02 8.34 -0.01
C ALA A 204 8.27 7.63 0.53
N GLU A 205 9.18 8.37 1.16
CA GLU A 205 10.50 7.93 1.59
C GLU A 205 11.32 7.35 0.42
N THR A 206 11.24 8.04 -0.73
CA THR A 206 11.91 7.66 -1.98
C THR A 206 12.96 8.69 -2.41
N THR A 207 13.98 8.25 -3.13
CA THR A 207 15.04 9.11 -3.66
C THR A 207 14.45 10.29 -4.45
N ALA A 208 14.90 11.52 -4.13
CA ALA A 208 14.35 12.78 -4.67
C ALA A 208 12.84 12.99 -4.42
N GLY A 209 12.24 12.29 -3.45
CA GLY A 209 10.79 12.23 -3.22
C GLY A 209 10.00 11.81 -4.46
N GLY A 210 10.59 10.91 -5.25
CA GLY A 210 10.03 10.32 -6.46
C GLY A 210 10.42 11.02 -7.76
N ILE A 211 10.94 12.25 -7.71
CA ILE A 211 11.35 13.04 -8.89
C ILE A 211 12.44 12.30 -9.68
N ALA A 212 12.35 12.32 -11.02
CA ALA A 212 13.34 11.64 -11.85
C ALA A 212 14.74 12.27 -11.73
N HIS A 213 15.76 11.43 -11.52
CA HIS A 213 17.15 11.86 -11.25
C HIS A 213 17.80 12.75 -12.33
N TRP A 214 17.35 12.67 -13.58
CA TRP A 214 17.81 13.58 -14.62
C TRP A 214 17.27 15.01 -14.41
N VAL A 215 16.10 15.17 -13.78
CA VAL A 215 15.47 16.47 -13.48
C VAL A 215 16.27 17.24 -12.43
N THR A 216 16.75 16.55 -11.39
CA THR A 216 17.54 17.18 -10.30
C THR A 216 18.91 17.70 -10.75
N SER A 217 19.36 17.32 -11.94
CA SER A 217 20.62 17.77 -12.56
C SER A 217 20.43 18.58 -13.86
N GLU A 218 19.39 18.36 -14.66
CA GLU A 218 19.15 19.08 -15.92
C GLU A 218 18.24 20.31 -15.80
N VAL A 219 17.39 20.42 -14.77
CA VAL A 219 16.47 21.56 -14.60
C VAL A 219 17.11 22.65 -13.75
N ALA A 220 17.18 23.86 -14.31
CA ALA A 220 17.81 25.02 -13.70
C ALA A 220 16.83 25.84 -12.85
N GLY A 221 15.56 25.86 -13.25
CA GLY A 221 14.46 26.44 -12.46
C GLY A 221 14.20 25.69 -11.16
N GLN A 222 13.48 26.35 -10.25
CA GLN A 222 13.12 25.79 -8.96
C GLN A 222 12.09 24.66 -9.14
N LEU A 223 12.37 23.48 -8.61
CA LEU A 223 11.44 22.34 -8.65
C LEU A 223 10.19 22.66 -7.83
N ARG A 224 9.06 22.00 -8.12
CA ARG A 224 7.75 22.24 -7.48
C ARG A 224 7.43 23.75 -7.43
N THR A 225 7.52 24.42 -8.59
CA THR A 225 7.06 25.81 -8.83
C THR A 225 6.60 25.94 -10.28
N ASN A 226 6.05 27.10 -10.67
CA ASN A 226 5.64 27.37 -12.05
C ASN A 226 6.80 27.69 -13.02
N ALA A 227 8.05 27.30 -12.70
CA ALA A 227 9.20 27.44 -13.58
C ALA A 227 9.00 26.67 -14.90
N SER A 228 9.16 27.34 -16.05
CA SER A 228 8.81 26.78 -17.35
C SER A 228 9.67 25.59 -17.81
N ASP A 229 10.91 25.47 -17.31
CA ASP A 229 11.77 24.32 -17.54
C ASP A 229 11.45 23.14 -16.60
N PHE A 230 10.84 23.41 -15.44
CA PHE A 230 10.22 22.35 -14.61
C PHE A 230 8.90 21.87 -15.22
N GLU A 231 8.03 22.77 -15.72
CA GLU A 231 6.83 22.37 -16.51
C GLU A 231 7.22 21.49 -17.69
N ALA A 232 8.21 21.92 -18.49
CA ALA A 232 8.72 21.12 -19.61
C ALA A 232 9.33 19.77 -19.20
N ALA A 233 9.67 19.57 -17.92
CA ALA A 233 10.18 18.31 -17.39
C ALA A 233 9.08 17.35 -16.94
N TRP A 234 8.10 17.80 -16.12
CA TRP A 234 7.04 16.91 -15.62
C TRP A 234 5.92 16.64 -16.62
N LYS A 235 5.60 17.60 -17.50
CA LYS A 235 4.43 17.52 -18.39
C LYS A 235 4.42 16.31 -19.33
N PRO A 236 5.54 15.84 -19.90
CA PRO A 236 5.58 14.59 -20.67
C PRO A 236 5.23 13.34 -19.85
N TYR A 237 5.62 13.28 -18.58
CA TYR A 237 5.29 12.18 -17.67
C TYR A 237 3.81 12.22 -17.27
N ILE A 238 3.31 13.39 -16.85
CA ILE A 238 1.91 13.56 -16.43
C ILE A 238 0.95 13.32 -17.62
N ASN A 239 1.29 13.76 -18.84
CA ASN A 239 0.52 13.42 -20.04
C ASN A 239 0.41 11.89 -20.24
N ALA A 240 1.50 11.16 -20.07
CA ALA A 240 1.49 9.70 -20.24
C ALA A 240 0.72 8.98 -19.12
N ILE A 241 0.74 9.49 -17.88
CA ILE A 241 -0.16 9.05 -16.82
C ILE A 241 -1.62 9.25 -17.25
N ILE A 242 -1.96 10.42 -17.79
CA ILE A 242 -3.33 10.75 -18.23
C ILE A 242 -3.77 9.81 -19.36
N ASP A 243 -2.92 9.56 -20.37
CA ASP A 243 -3.24 8.68 -21.50
C ASP A 243 -3.64 7.26 -21.06
N VAL A 244 -2.99 6.71 -20.02
CA VAL A 244 -3.33 5.38 -19.47
C VAL A 244 -4.47 5.45 -18.43
N THR A 245 -4.56 6.53 -17.65
CA THR A 245 -5.59 6.71 -16.61
C THR A 245 -6.97 6.99 -17.21
N LYS A 246 -7.03 7.76 -18.30
CA LYS A 246 -8.26 8.24 -18.95
C LYS A 246 -9.29 7.14 -19.25
N PRO A 247 -8.95 6.02 -19.93
CA PRO A 247 -9.88 4.90 -20.15
C PRO A 247 -10.15 4.04 -18.90
N ASN A 248 -9.45 4.29 -17.79
CA ASN A 248 -9.56 3.55 -16.52
C ASN A 248 -10.27 4.35 -15.41
N GLN A 249 -10.84 5.51 -15.74
CA GLN A 249 -11.77 6.24 -14.89
C GLN A 249 -13.08 5.47 -14.73
N VAL A 250 -13.75 5.62 -13.58
CA VAL A 250 -15.06 5.00 -13.31
C VAL A 250 -16.18 5.46 -14.26
N THR A 251 -16.01 6.61 -14.93
CA THR A 251 -16.84 7.07 -16.06
C THR A 251 -16.79 6.13 -17.26
N GLU A 252 -15.58 5.64 -17.59
CA GLU A 252 -15.33 4.67 -18.67
C GLU A 252 -15.46 3.22 -18.18
N GLY A 253 -15.84 3.02 -16.91
CA GLY A 253 -16.00 1.72 -16.27
C GLY A 253 -14.71 1.11 -15.71
N GLY A 254 -13.63 1.88 -15.55
CA GLY A 254 -12.43 1.45 -14.82
C GLY A 254 -12.53 1.68 -13.29
N PRO A 255 -11.45 1.42 -12.53
CA PRO A 255 -11.44 1.54 -11.08
C PRO A 255 -11.15 2.96 -10.54
N VAL A 256 -10.62 3.89 -11.33
CA VAL A 256 -10.13 5.19 -10.82
C VAL A 256 -11.30 6.12 -10.53
N ILE A 257 -11.42 6.57 -9.27
CA ILE A 257 -12.52 7.42 -8.77
C ILE A 257 -12.07 8.85 -8.41
N ALA A 258 -10.78 9.10 -8.27
CA ALA A 258 -10.19 10.42 -7.99
C ALA A 258 -8.70 10.41 -8.37
N VAL A 259 -8.12 11.59 -8.62
CA VAL A 259 -6.69 11.77 -8.89
C VAL A 259 -6.14 12.88 -8.00
N GLN A 260 -5.09 12.60 -7.21
CA GLN A 260 -4.40 13.62 -6.43
C GLN A 260 -3.37 14.36 -7.28
N ILE A 261 -3.25 15.68 -7.07
CA ILE A 261 -2.21 16.50 -7.72
C ILE A 261 -1.08 16.84 -6.73
N ASP A 262 0.16 16.56 -7.13
CA ASP A 262 1.38 16.68 -6.30
C ASP A 262 1.25 15.97 -4.93
N ASN A 263 2.07 16.35 -3.93
CA ASN A 263 1.99 15.75 -2.60
C ASN A 263 2.54 16.65 -1.49
N GLU A 264 1.78 16.89 -0.41
CA GLU A 264 2.20 17.66 0.78
C GLU A 264 2.93 18.98 0.42
N TYR A 265 2.17 20.03 0.12
CA TYR A 265 2.70 21.25 -0.48
C TYR A 265 2.10 22.54 0.11
N PHE A 266 2.97 23.41 0.63
CA PHE A 266 2.53 24.67 1.23
C PHE A 266 2.23 25.73 0.16
N GLN A 267 1.01 26.26 0.11
CA GLN A 267 0.54 27.33 -0.78
C GLN A 267 1.04 28.72 -0.29
N SER A 268 2.35 28.84 -0.02
CA SER A 268 2.93 30.01 0.66
C SER A 268 3.03 31.28 -0.19
N ASP A 269 3.04 31.18 -1.53
CA ASP A 269 3.08 32.33 -2.43
C ASP A 269 2.39 32.06 -3.79
N PRO A 270 2.17 33.10 -4.64
CA PRO A 270 1.44 32.95 -5.90
C PRO A 270 2.04 31.99 -6.93
N THR A 271 3.34 31.71 -6.89
CA THR A 271 4.00 30.75 -7.80
C THR A 271 3.64 29.31 -7.47
N HIS A 272 3.38 29.02 -6.19
CA HIS A 272 2.92 27.72 -5.70
C HIS A 272 1.47 27.45 -6.15
N GLY A 273 0.60 28.46 -6.06
CA GLY A 273 -0.76 28.40 -6.62
C GLY A 273 -0.78 28.26 -8.15
N ALA A 274 0.10 28.98 -8.85
CA ALA A 274 0.24 28.87 -10.31
C ALA A 274 0.76 27.50 -10.76
N TYR A 275 1.61 26.84 -9.97
CA TYR A 275 2.09 25.48 -10.22
C TYR A 275 0.93 24.45 -10.16
N PHE A 276 0.10 24.53 -9.10
CA PHE A 276 -1.08 23.66 -8.99
C PHE A 276 -2.07 23.89 -10.14
N ALA A 277 -2.32 25.15 -10.53
CA ALA A 277 -3.16 25.46 -11.69
C ALA A 277 -2.61 24.89 -13.02
N GLN A 278 -1.29 24.79 -13.21
CA GLN A 278 -0.69 24.11 -14.37
C GLN A 278 -0.95 22.60 -14.35
N LEU A 279 -0.94 21.97 -13.17
CA LEU A 279 -1.28 20.55 -13.02
C LEU A 279 -2.77 20.32 -13.32
N GLU A 280 -3.66 21.08 -12.67
CA GLU A 280 -5.12 21.05 -12.89
C GLU A 280 -5.47 21.20 -14.38
N GLU A 281 -4.95 22.25 -15.03
CA GLU A 281 -5.17 22.49 -16.46
C GLU A 281 -4.70 21.31 -17.31
N THR A 282 -3.57 20.69 -16.98
CA THR A 282 -3.03 19.55 -17.72
C THR A 282 -3.91 18.31 -17.56
N TYR A 283 -4.35 17.97 -16.33
CA TYR A 283 -5.25 16.85 -16.07
C TYR A 283 -6.60 17.01 -16.78
N ILE A 284 -7.24 18.18 -16.61
CA ILE A 284 -8.57 18.45 -17.16
C ILE A 284 -8.53 18.50 -18.70
N GLN A 285 -7.52 19.15 -19.31
CA GLN A 285 -7.39 19.19 -20.78
C GLN A 285 -7.01 17.83 -21.38
N GLY A 286 -6.23 17.02 -20.67
CA GLY A 286 -5.93 15.64 -21.07
C GLY A 286 -7.17 14.73 -21.01
N GLY A 287 -8.16 15.07 -20.19
CA GLY A 287 -9.45 14.37 -20.08
C GLY A 287 -9.62 13.52 -18.83
N ILE A 288 -8.95 13.88 -17.73
CA ILE A 288 -9.38 13.46 -16.40
C ILE A 288 -10.60 14.31 -16.01
N VAL A 289 -11.67 13.62 -15.61
CA VAL A 289 -12.98 14.19 -15.26
C VAL A 289 -13.45 13.77 -13.87
N VAL A 290 -12.85 12.73 -13.29
CA VAL A 290 -13.01 12.42 -11.86
C VAL A 290 -12.41 13.52 -10.99
N PRO A 291 -12.83 13.68 -9.71
CA PRO A 291 -12.40 14.79 -8.87
C PRO A 291 -10.89 14.84 -8.67
N LEU A 292 -10.33 16.04 -8.73
CA LEU A 292 -8.95 16.30 -8.32
C LEU A 292 -8.87 16.49 -6.80
N THR A 293 -7.88 15.89 -6.16
CA THR A 293 -7.66 15.96 -4.71
C THR A 293 -6.28 16.51 -4.36
N TYR A 294 -6.13 16.94 -3.11
CA TYR A 294 -4.84 17.34 -2.52
C TYR A 294 -4.80 16.94 -1.05
N ASN A 295 -3.58 16.68 -0.55
CA ASN A 295 -3.30 16.24 0.81
C ASN A 295 -2.46 17.27 1.58
N ASP A 296 -3.07 17.91 2.57
CA ASP A 296 -2.42 18.91 3.42
C ASP A 296 -1.62 18.23 4.54
N PRO A 297 -0.30 18.47 4.72
CA PRO A 297 0.56 17.79 5.71
C PRO A 297 0.23 18.16 7.18
N GLY A 298 -0.94 18.72 7.41
CA GLY A 298 -1.39 19.30 8.67
C GLY A 298 -2.51 20.32 8.42
N GLN A 299 -2.90 21.02 9.48
CA GLN A 299 -4.03 21.96 9.47
C GLN A 299 -3.69 23.31 8.80
N GLY A 300 -3.08 23.28 7.61
CA GLY A 300 -2.52 24.42 6.89
C GLY A 300 -3.53 25.24 6.08
N LYS A 301 -4.65 24.63 5.67
CA LYS A 301 -5.67 25.20 4.75
C LYS A 301 -5.11 25.47 3.35
N ASN A 302 -4.16 24.66 2.89
CA ASN A 302 -3.59 24.80 1.54
C ASN A 302 -4.60 24.33 0.47
N PHE A 303 -4.71 25.07 -0.63
CA PHE A 303 -5.51 24.73 -1.82
C PHE A 303 -7.02 24.54 -1.62
N ILE A 304 -7.58 25.07 -0.53
CA ILE A 304 -9.04 25.07 -0.27
C ILE A 304 -9.81 26.10 -1.10
N ASN A 305 -9.13 27.11 -1.65
CA ASN A 305 -9.68 28.13 -2.55
C ASN A 305 -8.53 28.90 -3.26
N GLY A 306 -8.90 29.72 -4.24
CA GLY A 306 -7.96 30.56 -4.99
C GLY A 306 -7.41 29.88 -6.24
N THR A 307 -6.16 30.17 -6.59
CA THR A 307 -5.46 29.57 -7.74
C THR A 307 -4.83 28.24 -7.33
N GLY A 308 -5.11 27.17 -8.07
CA GLY A 308 -4.68 25.81 -7.72
C GLY A 308 -5.59 25.14 -6.68
N ALA A 309 -6.90 25.43 -6.70
CA ALA A 309 -7.84 24.92 -5.71
C ALA A 309 -8.56 23.65 -6.20
N VAL A 310 -8.38 22.55 -5.46
CA VAL A 310 -8.87 21.22 -5.82
C VAL A 310 -10.36 21.00 -5.55
N ASP A 311 -10.95 19.98 -6.20
CA ASP A 311 -12.36 19.62 -6.04
C ASP A 311 -12.70 19.14 -4.62
N ILE A 312 -11.77 18.40 -3.99
CA ILE A 312 -11.91 17.89 -2.61
C ILE A 312 -10.58 18.04 -1.86
N TYR A 313 -10.60 18.84 -0.79
CA TYR A 313 -9.47 19.00 0.13
C TYR A 313 -9.41 17.85 1.14
N GLY A 314 -8.21 17.28 1.34
CA GLY A 314 -7.91 16.30 2.37
C GLY A 314 -6.82 16.77 3.35
N LEU A 315 -6.86 16.23 4.57
CA LEU A 315 -5.89 16.48 5.64
C LEU A 315 -5.14 15.18 5.97
N ASP A 316 -3.82 15.21 5.96
CA ASP A 316 -3.01 14.09 6.42
C ASP A 316 -2.74 14.16 7.92
N SER A 317 -2.54 13.00 8.55
CA SER A 317 -2.15 12.99 9.97
C SER A 317 -1.41 11.75 10.46
N TYR A 318 -0.28 12.03 11.11
CA TYR A 318 0.58 11.07 11.80
C TYR A 318 0.66 11.39 13.30
N PRO A 319 -0.40 11.12 14.08
CA PRO A 319 -0.55 11.63 15.44
C PRO A 319 0.41 11.01 16.48
N GLN A 320 1.11 9.90 16.17
CA GLN A 320 2.21 9.40 17.00
C GLN A 320 3.59 9.89 16.52
N GLY A 321 3.67 10.57 15.37
CA GLY A 321 4.94 10.78 14.67
C GLY A 321 5.51 9.46 14.14
N PHE A 322 6.84 9.42 13.94
CA PHE A 322 7.54 8.31 13.29
C PHE A 322 8.67 7.68 14.12
N ASP A 323 8.97 8.20 15.31
CA ASP A 323 9.98 7.58 16.19
C ASP A 323 9.36 6.42 16.98
N CYS A 324 9.76 5.20 16.65
CA CYS A 324 9.27 3.98 17.29
C CYS A 324 10.11 3.54 18.49
N SER A 325 10.99 4.40 19.05
CA SER A 325 11.90 4.05 20.14
C SER A 325 11.19 3.57 21.41
N ASP A 326 10.15 4.31 21.83
CA ASP A 326 9.33 4.01 23.02
C ASP A 326 7.89 3.65 22.59
N PRO A 327 7.63 2.47 21.98
CA PRO A 327 6.35 2.17 21.32
C PRO A 327 5.16 2.04 22.28
N GLU A 328 5.42 1.91 23.59
CA GLU A 328 4.37 1.95 24.62
C GLU A 328 3.98 3.38 25.03
N THR A 329 4.78 4.40 24.69
CA THR A 329 4.48 5.81 24.96
C THR A 329 3.64 6.39 23.83
N TRP A 330 2.45 6.92 24.17
CA TRP A 330 1.53 7.50 23.17
C TRP A 330 1.39 9.01 23.34
N SER A 331 1.36 9.71 22.21
CA SER A 331 0.73 11.03 22.09
C SER A 331 -0.81 10.90 22.18
N PRO A 332 -1.52 11.88 22.78
CA PRO A 332 -2.98 11.87 22.85
C PRO A 332 -3.61 12.10 21.47
N VAL A 333 -4.85 11.66 21.28
CA VAL A 333 -5.58 11.88 20.02
C VAL A 333 -5.82 13.36 19.75
N THR A 334 -5.73 13.75 18.47
CA THR A 334 -6.15 15.07 18.00
C THR A 334 -7.67 15.24 18.18
N THR A 335 -8.07 16.17 19.04
CA THR A 335 -9.49 16.36 19.41
C THR A 335 -10.27 17.32 18.52
N ASN A 336 -9.60 18.10 17.66
CA ASN A 336 -10.22 19.23 16.94
C ASN A 336 -10.62 18.95 15.48
N TYR A 337 -10.47 17.72 14.96
CA TYR A 337 -10.64 17.44 13.52
C TYR A 337 -12.00 17.89 12.96
N HIS A 338 -13.10 17.65 13.67
CA HIS A 338 -14.43 18.08 13.24
C HIS A 338 -14.53 19.62 13.19
N GLN A 339 -14.12 20.29 14.27
CA GLN A 339 -14.15 21.76 14.37
C GLN A 339 -13.20 22.42 13.36
N TYR A 340 -12.11 21.75 12.99
CA TYR A 340 -11.22 22.17 11.91
C TYR A 340 -11.94 22.10 10.55
N HIS A 341 -12.49 20.94 10.19
CA HIS A 341 -13.25 20.72 8.95
C HIS A 341 -14.40 21.73 8.78
N GLU A 342 -15.22 21.91 9.82
CA GLU A 342 -16.32 22.89 9.83
C GLU A 342 -15.83 24.34 9.63
N SER A 343 -14.58 24.64 10.00
CA SER A 343 -13.94 25.95 9.79
C SER A 343 -13.22 26.11 8.44
N VAL A 344 -13.28 25.09 7.57
CA VAL A 344 -12.48 24.97 6.34
C VAL A 344 -13.35 24.68 5.13
N ASN A 345 -14.01 23.51 5.11
CA ASN A 345 -14.69 22.97 3.94
C ASN A 345 -15.98 22.17 4.28
N PRO A 346 -16.92 22.69 5.10
CA PRO A 346 -18.15 21.99 5.53
C PRO A 346 -19.16 21.64 4.41
N SER A 347 -18.81 21.85 3.14
CA SER A 347 -19.61 21.46 1.96
C SER A 347 -18.99 20.29 1.16
N GLN A 348 -17.78 19.86 1.55
CA GLN A 348 -17.09 18.67 1.07
C GLN A 348 -17.18 17.56 2.13
N PRO A 349 -16.98 16.29 1.77
CA PRO A 349 -16.97 15.21 2.74
C PRO A 349 -15.60 15.13 3.43
N TRP A 350 -15.58 14.84 4.73
CA TRP A 350 -14.32 14.92 5.50
C TRP A 350 -13.35 13.77 5.16
N TYR A 351 -12.13 14.13 4.76
CA TYR A 351 -11.17 13.28 4.05
C TYR A 351 -9.76 13.30 4.66
N PHE A 352 -9.21 12.11 4.90
CA PHE A 352 -7.81 11.86 5.19
C PHE A 352 -7.16 11.06 4.04
N PRO A 353 -6.42 11.70 3.12
CA PRO A 353 -5.64 11.04 2.06
C PRO A 353 -4.55 10.14 2.63
N GLU A 354 -3.89 10.55 3.70
CA GLU A 354 -3.03 9.70 4.53
C GLU A 354 -3.41 9.80 6.01
N PHE A 355 -3.79 8.68 6.59
CA PHE A 355 -3.78 8.52 8.04
C PHE A 355 -2.84 7.39 8.45
N GLN A 356 -2.13 7.61 9.56
CA GLN A 356 -1.14 6.67 10.11
C GLN A 356 -1.62 5.21 10.17
N GLY A 357 -1.05 4.40 9.27
CA GLY A 357 -1.10 2.93 9.27
C GLY A 357 0.15 2.29 9.88
N GLY A 358 1.18 3.08 10.20
CA GLY A 358 2.47 2.62 10.72
C GLY A 358 3.50 3.76 10.84
N ALA A 359 4.78 3.46 10.61
CA ALA A 359 5.85 4.48 10.49
C ALA A 359 7.02 3.96 9.64
N PHE A 360 7.78 4.87 9.03
CA PHE A 360 9.09 4.54 8.44
C PHE A 360 10.13 4.31 9.56
N ASP A 361 11.23 3.62 9.25
CA ASP A 361 12.36 3.41 10.19
C ASP A 361 13.68 3.85 9.52
N PRO A 362 14.49 4.70 10.18
CA PRO A 362 15.70 5.27 9.59
C PRO A 362 16.95 4.37 9.71
N TRP A 363 18.11 4.84 9.26
CA TRP A 363 19.39 4.19 9.57
C TRP A 363 19.84 4.46 11.01
N GLY A 364 20.54 3.48 11.62
CA GLY A 364 21.26 3.70 12.88
C GLY A 364 21.37 2.47 13.78
N PRO A 365 22.35 2.47 14.71
CA PRO A 365 22.57 1.36 15.66
C PRO A 365 21.50 1.29 16.75
N ASN A 366 20.78 2.38 16.97
CA ASN A 366 19.66 2.49 17.92
C ASN A 366 18.30 2.58 17.20
N SER A 367 18.24 2.34 15.88
CA SER A 367 16.97 2.44 15.15
C SER A 367 16.00 1.35 15.62
N PRO A 368 14.74 1.69 15.96
CA PRO A 368 13.83 0.79 16.67
C PRO A 368 13.34 -0.39 15.82
N GLY A 369 13.25 -0.21 14.51
CA GLY A 369 12.83 -1.25 13.57
C GLY A 369 11.31 -1.44 13.50
N TYR A 370 10.85 -1.98 12.37
CA TYR A 370 9.42 -2.05 12.06
C TYR A 370 8.55 -2.90 13.01
N ASP A 371 9.13 -3.78 13.83
CA ASP A 371 8.36 -4.49 14.87
C ASP A 371 7.99 -3.58 16.06
N ASN A 372 8.83 -2.60 16.40
CA ASN A 372 8.47 -1.54 17.33
C ASN A 372 7.43 -0.59 16.70
N CYS A 373 7.59 -0.22 15.43
CA CYS A 373 6.62 0.63 14.72
C CYS A 373 5.24 -0.04 14.60
N PHE A 374 5.23 -1.37 14.43
CA PHE A 374 4.03 -2.20 14.52
C PHE A 374 3.39 -2.16 15.92
N GLN A 375 4.18 -2.19 17.00
CA GLN A 375 3.68 -2.08 18.37
C GLN A 375 3.10 -0.69 18.65
N LEU A 376 3.80 0.39 18.28
CA LEU A 376 3.34 1.78 18.46
C LEU A 376 1.97 2.03 17.82
N THR A 377 1.75 1.42 16.66
CA THR A 377 0.52 1.57 15.84
C THR A 377 -0.34 0.30 15.84
N GLY A 378 -0.38 -0.43 16.96
CA GLY A 378 -1.06 -1.71 17.12
C GLY A 378 -2.60 -1.71 16.99
N PRO A 379 -3.28 -2.86 17.23
CA PRO A 379 -4.74 -2.96 17.17
C PRO A 379 -5.48 -2.05 18.18
N ASP A 380 -4.83 -1.72 19.28
CA ASP A 380 -5.28 -0.71 20.25
C ASP A 380 -5.23 0.71 19.66
N PHE A 381 -4.13 1.05 18.97
CA PHE A 381 -4.02 2.30 18.21
C PHE A 381 -5.10 2.38 17.13
N GLN A 382 -5.33 1.30 16.38
CA GLN A 382 -6.37 1.27 15.35
C GLN A 382 -7.77 1.51 15.93
N GLN A 383 -8.12 0.91 17.06
CA GLN A 383 -9.38 1.22 17.74
C GLN A 383 -9.44 2.70 18.16
N VAL A 384 -8.46 3.18 18.94
CA VAL A 384 -8.54 4.53 19.54
C VAL A 384 -8.47 5.64 18.48
N PHE A 385 -7.60 5.51 17.47
CA PHE A 385 -7.33 6.56 16.50
C PHE A 385 -8.24 6.48 15.28
N TYR A 386 -8.57 5.30 14.74
CA TYR A 386 -9.50 5.23 13.61
C TYR A 386 -10.92 5.55 14.05
N HIS A 387 -11.35 5.12 15.25
CA HIS A 387 -12.63 5.57 15.81
C HIS A 387 -12.64 7.07 16.14
N GLN A 388 -11.50 7.71 16.47
CA GLN A 388 -11.44 9.19 16.58
C GLN A 388 -11.66 9.88 15.23
N LEU A 389 -11.17 9.33 14.10
CA LEU A 389 -11.51 9.84 12.76
C LEU A 389 -13.01 9.73 12.52
N TRP A 390 -13.59 8.57 12.82
CA TRP A 390 -15.02 8.31 12.65
C TRP A 390 -15.86 9.26 13.53
N ALA A 391 -15.43 9.51 14.78
CA ALA A 391 -16.03 10.49 15.69
C ALA A 391 -15.89 11.94 15.20
N SER A 392 -14.86 12.26 14.41
CA SER A 392 -14.77 13.54 13.69
C SER A 392 -15.66 13.62 12.44
N ASN A 393 -16.50 12.60 12.23
CA ASN A 393 -17.39 12.42 11.07
C ASN A 393 -16.69 12.14 9.73
N ALA A 394 -15.41 11.72 9.73
CA ALA A 394 -14.68 11.35 8.53
C ALA A 394 -15.34 10.18 7.78
N LYS A 395 -15.51 10.31 6.46
CA LYS A 395 -16.07 9.26 5.58
C LYS A 395 -15.15 8.88 4.41
N LEU A 396 -14.04 9.58 4.21
CA LEU A 396 -12.98 9.20 3.28
C LEU A 396 -11.68 9.05 4.09
N ILE A 397 -11.07 7.86 4.08
CA ILE A 397 -9.85 7.55 4.83
C ILE A 397 -9.00 6.57 4.02
N SER A 398 -7.72 6.88 3.82
CA SER A 398 -6.69 5.90 3.43
C SER A 398 -5.70 5.68 4.55
N TYR A 399 -5.33 4.43 4.82
CA TYR A 399 -4.28 4.10 5.80
C TYR A 399 -2.92 4.00 5.12
N TYR A 400 -1.99 4.87 5.50
CA TYR A 400 -0.63 4.93 4.97
C TYR A 400 0.37 4.37 5.99
N MET A 401 1.06 3.24 5.75
CA MET A 401 0.83 2.23 4.71
C MET A 401 -0.15 1.14 5.18
N LEU A 402 -0.89 0.54 4.23
CA LEU A 402 -1.60 -0.71 4.45
C LEU A 402 -0.76 -1.94 4.05
N TYR A 403 -0.03 -1.82 2.94
CA TYR A 403 1.08 -2.70 2.56
C TYR A 403 2.23 -1.84 2.03
N GLY A 404 3.34 -1.77 2.77
CA GLY A 404 4.50 -0.97 2.38
C GLY A 404 5.42 -1.66 1.35
N GLY A 405 5.80 -2.92 1.58
CA GLY A 405 6.66 -3.70 0.69
C GLY A 405 8.16 -3.43 0.86
N THR A 406 8.92 -3.49 -0.23
CA THR A 406 10.39 -3.35 -0.22
C THR A 406 10.85 -2.20 -1.12
N SER A 407 11.62 -1.27 -0.57
CA SER A 407 12.37 -0.25 -1.32
C SER A 407 13.66 -0.87 -1.91
N TRP A 408 13.49 -1.74 -2.90
CA TRP A 408 14.58 -2.45 -3.59
C TRP A 408 15.40 -1.50 -4.49
N GLY A 409 16.62 -1.90 -4.87
CA GLY A 409 17.54 -1.00 -5.59
C GLY A 409 17.85 0.30 -4.85
N ALA A 410 18.12 1.36 -5.61
CA ALA A 410 18.26 2.73 -5.12
C ALA A 410 16.91 3.49 -4.98
N ILE A 411 15.79 2.80 -4.69
CA ILE A 411 14.50 3.44 -4.40
C ILE A 411 14.51 4.29 -3.10
N PRO A 412 15.15 3.89 -1.98
CA PRO A 412 15.14 4.68 -0.74
C PRO A 412 15.67 6.10 -0.93
N PHE A 413 15.11 7.07 -0.20
CA PHE A 413 15.90 8.25 0.17
C PHE A 413 16.90 7.86 1.27
N HIS A 414 17.99 8.61 1.40
CA HIS A 414 19.13 8.22 2.24
C HIS A 414 18.84 8.04 3.74
N GLY A 415 17.76 8.63 4.28
CA GLY A 415 17.41 8.50 5.69
C GLY A 415 16.91 7.10 6.07
N VAL A 416 16.34 6.34 5.13
CA VAL A 416 15.75 5.01 5.39
C VAL A 416 16.46 3.88 4.62
N TYR A 417 16.23 2.64 5.06
CA TYR A 417 16.84 1.44 4.50
C TYR A 417 15.93 0.68 3.49
N THR A 418 16.33 -0.54 3.10
CA THR A 418 15.68 -1.29 2.01
C THR A 418 14.28 -1.79 2.35
N SER A 419 14.08 -2.38 3.54
CA SER A 419 12.73 -2.79 3.94
C SER A 419 11.83 -1.56 4.14
N TYR A 420 10.57 -1.70 3.72
CA TYR A 420 9.51 -0.74 3.95
C TYR A 420 8.27 -1.48 4.49
N ASP A 421 8.48 -2.39 5.44
CA ASP A 421 7.41 -3.10 6.17
C ASP A 421 6.44 -2.13 6.85
N TYR A 422 6.95 -0.97 7.27
CA TYR A 422 6.23 0.16 7.85
C TYR A 422 5.52 -0.17 9.19
N GLY A 423 5.71 -1.39 9.73
CA GLY A 423 4.87 -1.93 10.81
C GLY A 423 3.40 -2.10 10.40
N SER A 424 3.12 -2.19 9.10
CA SER A 424 1.77 -2.11 8.51
C SER A 424 0.92 -3.36 8.75
N ALA A 425 -0.37 -3.32 8.41
CA ALA A 425 -1.29 -4.42 8.69
C ALA A 425 -0.95 -5.69 7.86
N ILE A 426 -0.50 -5.51 6.61
CA ILE A 426 0.06 -6.54 5.76
C ILE A 426 1.58 -6.31 5.70
N ARG A 427 2.35 -7.17 6.37
CA ARG A 427 3.82 -7.09 6.47
C ARG A 427 4.51 -7.22 5.10
N GLU A 428 5.75 -6.78 4.98
CA GLU A 428 6.58 -6.75 3.74
C GLU A 428 6.55 -8.07 2.95
N ASN A 429 6.62 -9.20 3.66
CA ASN A 429 6.55 -10.55 3.10
C ASN A 429 5.12 -11.04 2.77
N ARG A 430 4.14 -10.11 2.77
CA ARG A 430 2.69 -10.29 2.54
C ARG A 430 1.93 -11.07 3.62
N ALA A 431 2.51 -11.25 4.81
CA ALA A 431 1.84 -11.86 5.95
C ALA A 431 0.86 -10.90 6.65
N LEU A 432 -0.30 -11.43 7.05
CA LEU A 432 -1.31 -10.71 7.83
C LEU A 432 -0.91 -10.65 9.31
N SER A 433 -0.90 -9.45 9.89
CA SER A 433 -0.63 -9.22 11.32
C SER A 433 -1.93 -9.06 12.14
N THR A 434 -1.86 -8.89 13.47
CA THR A 434 -3.08 -8.67 14.29
C THR A 434 -3.80 -7.36 13.93
N LYS A 435 -3.08 -6.36 13.41
CA LYS A 435 -3.65 -5.11 12.86
C LYS A 435 -4.55 -5.34 11.64
N TYR A 436 -4.36 -6.46 10.93
CA TYR A 436 -5.26 -6.83 9.83
C TYR A 436 -6.59 -7.38 10.36
N SER A 437 -6.58 -8.15 11.46
CA SER A 437 -7.80 -8.66 12.08
C SER A 437 -8.70 -7.54 12.61
N GLU A 438 -8.12 -6.54 13.26
CA GLU A 438 -8.90 -5.41 13.78
C GLU A 438 -9.39 -4.47 12.67
N LEU A 439 -8.53 -4.13 11.70
CA LEU A 439 -8.96 -3.40 10.50
C LEU A 439 -10.09 -4.12 9.75
N LYS A 440 -10.06 -5.47 9.70
CA LYS A 440 -11.14 -6.27 9.13
C LYS A 440 -12.44 -6.17 9.93
N ASN A 441 -12.38 -6.20 11.27
CA ASN A 441 -13.58 -6.02 12.10
C ASN A 441 -14.25 -4.68 11.77
N GLN A 442 -13.44 -3.61 11.73
CA GLN A 442 -13.87 -2.27 11.36
C GLN A 442 -14.41 -2.17 9.92
N GLY A 443 -13.75 -2.79 8.95
CA GLY A 443 -14.19 -2.82 7.56
C GLY A 443 -15.50 -3.58 7.34
N LEU A 444 -15.68 -4.74 7.98
CA LEU A 444 -16.95 -5.49 7.91
C LEU A 444 -18.11 -4.73 8.57
N PHE A 445 -17.85 -4.01 9.67
CA PHE A 445 -18.81 -3.06 10.25
C PHE A 445 -19.19 -1.96 9.25
N LEU A 446 -18.23 -1.17 8.76
CA LEU A 446 -18.50 -0.05 7.82
C LEU A 446 -19.22 -0.52 6.55
N ARG A 447 -18.79 -1.66 6.00
CA ARG A 447 -19.37 -2.25 4.78
C ARG A 447 -20.82 -2.68 4.98
N SER A 448 -21.16 -3.18 6.17
CA SER A 448 -22.53 -3.57 6.56
C SER A 448 -23.35 -2.46 7.24
N THR A 449 -22.81 -1.24 7.36
CA THR A 449 -23.50 -0.08 7.95
C THR A 449 -23.72 1.07 6.95
N PRO A 450 -24.64 0.96 5.97
CA PRO A 450 -24.95 2.06 5.05
C PRO A 450 -25.38 3.36 5.75
N SER A 451 -26.05 3.25 6.90
CA SER A 451 -26.48 4.39 7.72
C SER A 451 -25.32 5.22 8.28
N PHE A 452 -24.11 4.67 8.40
CA PHE A 452 -22.94 5.43 8.89
C PHE A 452 -22.38 6.43 7.85
N ARG A 453 -22.80 6.34 6.58
CA ARG A 453 -22.24 7.11 5.45
C ARG A 453 -22.85 8.50 5.29
N LYS A 454 -23.97 8.76 5.97
CA LYS A 454 -24.66 10.05 6.07
C LYS A 454 -25.03 10.23 7.53
N THR A 455 -24.23 10.98 8.29
CA THR A 455 -24.47 11.22 9.71
C THR A 455 -24.19 12.67 10.08
N ASP A 456 -25.10 13.27 10.83
CA ASP A 456 -24.88 14.56 11.49
C ASP A 456 -23.99 14.34 12.72
N TRP A 457 -23.10 15.29 13.01
CA TRP A 457 -22.43 15.39 14.31
C TRP A 457 -23.35 16.09 15.31
N ILE A 458 -23.80 15.38 16.36
CA ILE A 458 -24.79 15.90 17.33
C ILE A 458 -24.11 16.52 18.56
N GLY A 459 -22.88 16.11 18.84
CA GLY A 459 -22.06 16.63 19.93
C GLY A 459 -21.27 15.55 20.66
N ASP A 460 -20.58 15.96 21.71
CA ASP A 460 -19.71 15.11 22.50
C ASP A 460 -19.85 15.39 24.01
N SER A 461 -18.97 14.82 24.82
CA SER A 461 -18.92 15.06 26.27
C SER A 461 -18.48 16.49 26.64
N SER A 462 -17.82 17.24 25.74
CA SER A 462 -17.46 18.66 25.96
C SER A 462 -18.62 19.61 25.67
N THR A 463 -19.49 19.29 24.69
CA THR A 463 -20.72 20.05 24.41
C THR A 463 -21.84 19.76 25.41
N ASN A 464 -21.66 18.76 26.30
CA ASN A 464 -22.71 18.18 27.15
C ASN A 464 -23.82 17.46 26.37
N SER A 465 -23.63 17.17 25.08
CA SER A 465 -24.59 16.39 24.27
C SER A 465 -24.56 14.90 24.62
N VAL A 466 -23.45 14.41 25.21
CA VAL A 466 -23.25 13.01 25.58
C VAL A 466 -23.04 12.87 27.09
N ASN A 467 -24.03 12.30 27.79
CA ASN A 467 -24.03 12.16 29.24
C ASN A 467 -23.53 10.76 29.65
N ILE A 468 -22.36 10.72 30.28
CA ILE A 468 -21.63 9.52 30.72
C ILE A 468 -21.36 9.62 32.23
N THR A 469 -21.53 8.52 32.97
CA THR A 469 -21.44 8.53 34.46
C THR A 469 -20.02 8.56 35.02
N ASN A 470 -18.99 8.46 34.17
CA ASN A 470 -17.58 8.45 34.56
C ASN A 470 -16.78 9.41 33.65
N SER A 471 -16.23 10.48 34.23
CA SER A 471 -15.48 11.50 33.50
C SER A 471 -14.12 11.05 32.94
N ALA A 472 -13.66 9.84 33.30
CA ALA A 472 -12.52 9.20 32.64
C ALA A 472 -12.86 8.67 31.23
N VAL A 473 -14.14 8.64 30.84
CA VAL A 473 -14.61 8.22 29.51
C VAL A 473 -15.21 9.41 28.77
N PHE A 474 -14.79 9.59 27.52
CA PHE A 474 -15.28 10.60 26.58
C PHE A 474 -16.11 9.91 25.48
N GLY A 475 -17.22 10.52 25.08
CA GLY A 475 -18.08 10.00 24.03
C GLY A 475 -18.52 11.06 23.03
N THR A 476 -18.57 10.68 21.76
CA THR A 476 -19.09 11.50 20.65
C THR A 476 -20.33 10.84 20.06
N PHE A 477 -21.37 11.62 19.77
CA PHE A 477 -22.64 11.13 19.23
C PHE A 477 -22.85 11.63 17.81
N LEU A 478 -22.96 10.69 16.88
CA LEU A 478 -23.36 10.90 15.49
C LEU A 478 -24.74 10.29 15.27
N ARG A 479 -25.54 10.87 14.36
CA ARG A 479 -26.87 10.33 14.02
C ARG A 479 -27.13 10.44 12.53
N ASN A 480 -27.63 9.36 11.91
CA ASN A 480 -28.12 9.41 10.54
C ASN A 480 -29.46 10.18 10.49
N PRO A 481 -29.58 11.25 9.67
CA PRO A 481 -30.79 12.08 9.63
C PRO A 481 -31.99 11.38 8.98
N ASP A 482 -31.74 10.42 8.07
CA ASP A 482 -32.78 9.74 7.28
C ASP A 482 -33.42 8.57 8.06
N THR A 483 -32.62 7.83 8.85
CA THR A 483 -33.04 6.62 9.59
C THR A 483 -33.11 6.79 11.11
N ASN A 484 -32.57 7.88 11.65
CA ASN A 484 -32.36 8.09 13.09
C ASN A 484 -31.43 7.07 13.79
N ALA A 485 -30.69 6.26 13.02
CA ALA A 485 -29.64 5.39 13.56
C ALA A 485 -28.57 6.23 14.27
N GLY A 486 -28.30 5.93 15.54
CA GLY A 486 -27.35 6.62 16.40
C GLY A 486 -26.06 5.84 16.61
N PHE A 487 -24.94 6.56 16.71
CA PHE A 487 -23.60 6.02 16.91
C PHE A 487 -22.90 6.80 18.02
N TYR A 488 -22.69 6.15 19.17
CA TYR A 488 -21.97 6.69 20.32
C TYR A 488 -20.56 6.09 20.34
N ILE A 489 -19.59 6.86 19.86
CA ILE A 489 -18.19 6.45 19.78
C ILE A 489 -17.50 6.88 21.07
N THR A 490 -17.00 5.91 21.84
CA THR A 490 -16.48 6.11 23.21
C THR A 490 -15.02 5.70 23.32
N ARG A 491 -14.25 6.39 24.16
CA ARG A 491 -12.83 6.10 24.50
C ARG A 491 -12.48 6.71 25.87
N GLN A 492 -11.28 6.45 26.41
CA GLN A 492 -10.80 7.24 27.55
C GLN A 492 -10.70 8.74 27.18
N THR A 493 -10.99 9.61 28.14
CA THR A 493 -10.80 11.07 28.02
C THR A 493 -9.34 11.40 27.75
N ASP A 494 -8.43 10.81 28.54
CA ASP A 494 -7.01 10.66 28.23
C ASP A 494 -6.81 9.39 27.41
N SER A 495 -6.71 9.54 26.08
CA SER A 495 -6.56 8.43 25.15
C SER A 495 -5.25 7.67 25.24
N THR A 496 -4.26 8.15 26.02
CA THR A 496 -2.99 7.43 26.23
C THR A 496 -3.13 6.35 27.31
N SER A 497 -4.20 6.42 28.10
CA SER A 497 -4.34 5.72 29.37
C SER A 497 -4.60 4.21 29.22
N ASN A 498 -3.76 3.43 29.92
CA ASN A 498 -3.94 2.00 30.09
C ASN A 498 -4.94 1.62 31.22
N ALA A 499 -5.68 2.59 31.76
CA ALA A 499 -6.65 2.35 32.83
C ALA A 499 -7.98 1.77 32.32
N VAL A 500 -8.38 0.63 32.89
CA VAL A 500 -9.73 0.09 32.72
C VAL A 500 -10.74 1.04 33.34
N SER A 501 -11.69 1.52 32.54
CA SER A 501 -12.78 2.40 32.96
C SER A 501 -14.12 1.65 32.91
N GLN A 502 -15.02 1.98 33.83
CA GLN A 502 -16.40 1.48 33.83
C GLN A 502 -17.38 2.65 33.79
N PHE A 503 -18.42 2.57 32.96
CA PHE A 503 -19.38 3.65 32.78
C PHE A 503 -20.79 3.18 32.41
N LYS A 504 -21.79 4.03 32.66
CA LYS A 504 -23.08 4.02 31.95
C LYS A 504 -23.20 5.28 31.10
N ILE A 505 -24.03 5.22 30.06
CA ILE A 505 -24.23 6.30 29.09
C ILE A 505 -25.72 6.47 28.81
N THR A 506 -26.19 7.73 28.78
CA THR A 506 -27.57 8.05 28.41
C THR A 506 -27.66 8.21 26.89
N VAL A 507 -28.31 7.26 26.22
CA VAL A 507 -28.47 7.22 24.76
C VAL A 507 -29.90 7.54 24.34
N SER A 508 -30.09 8.03 23.12
CA SER A 508 -31.41 8.31 22.53
C SER A 508 -31.89 7.15 21.67
N THR A 509 -33.07 6.62 21.96
CA THR A 509 -33.70 5.50 21.24
C THR A 509 -35.14 5.83 20.83
N SER A 510 -35.76 5.00 19.97
CA SER A 510 -37.18 5.13 19.59
C SER A 510 -38.17 4.94 20.75
N GLU A 511 -37.77 4.21 21.79
CA GLU A 511 -38.53 4.06 23.05
C GLU A 511 -38.26 5.22 24.04
N GLY A 512 -37.41 6.19 23.66
CA GLY A 512 -37.00 7.34 24.47
C GLY A 512 -35.53 7.27 24.95
N PRO A 513 -35.12 8.18 25.85
CA PRO A 513 -33.77 8.16 26.43
C PRO A 513 -33.59 7.00 27.41
N LEU A 514 -32.52 6.22 27.25
CA LEU A 514 -32.17 5.09 28.11
C LEU A 514 -30.76 5.26 28.66
N GLN A 515 -30.54 5.02 29.96
CA GLN A 515 -29.19 4.91 30.53
C GLN A 515 -28.73 3.46 30.47
N ILE A 516 -27.91 3.13 29.46
CA ILE A 516 -27.41 1.78 29.22
C ILE A 516 -26.05 1.57 29.91
N PRO A 517 -25.73 0.35 30.39
CA PRO A 517 -26.50 -0.89 30.26
C PRO A 517 -27.72 -0.94 31.21
N LEU A 518 -28.76 -1.68 30.83
CA LEU A 518 -29.96 -1.90 31.65
C LEU A 518 -29.86 -3.13 32.56
N THR A 519 -29.10 -4.14 32.13
CA THR A 519 -29.02 -5.49 32.73
C THR A 519 -27.64 -5.81 33.32
N THR A 520 -26.58 -5.15 32.84
CA THR A 520 -25.23 -5.23 33.45
C THR A 520 -24.89 -3.98 34.27
N ASP A 521 -23.88 -4.10 35.14
CA ASP A 521 -23.47 -3.05 36.07
C ASP A 521 -22.84 -1.82 35.38
N ALA A 522 -22.09 -2.03 34.30
CA ALA A 522 -21.44 -0.99 33.50
C ALA A 522 -20.98 -1.53 32.14
N ILE A 523 -20.78 -0.62 31.17
CA ILE A 523 -19.90 -0.86 30.03
C ILE A 523 -18.47 -0.80 30.55
N VAL A 524 -17.67 -1.82 30.25
CA VAL A 524 -16.24 -1.84 30.48
C VAL A 524 -15.55 -1.17 29.29
N LEU A 525 -14.46 -0.46 29.55
CA LEU A 525 -13.53 0.03 28.53
C LEU A 525 -12.12 -0.29 29.01
N ASN A 526 -11.43 -1.21 28.34
CA ASN A 526 -10.05 -1.57 28.66
C ASN A 526 -9.10 -0.41 28.35
N GLY A 527 -7.89 -0.44 28.91
CA GLY A 527 -6.85 0.52 28.54
C GLY A 527 -6.64 0.57 27.03
N ARG A 528 -6.57 1.79 26.47
CA ARG A 528 -6.43 2.03 25.02
C ARG A 528 -7.47 1.33 24.15
N GLU A 529 -8.73 1.38 24.57
CA GLU A 529 -9.87 0.83 23.82
C GLU A 529 -10.79 1.95 23.33
N SER A 530 -11.51 1.70 22.23
CA SER A 530 -12.63 2.52 21.82
C SER A 530 -13.80 1.65 21.33
N LYS A 531 -14.98 1.82 21.94
CA LYS A 531 -16.20 1.07 21.59
C LYS A 531 -17.23 1.97 20.92
N ILE A 532 -17.92 1.41 19.91
CA ILE A 532 -19.02 2.06 19.19
C ILE A 532 -20.34 1.42 19.64
N LEU A 533 -21.16 2.20 20.32
CA LEU A 533 -22.47 1.78 20.81
C LEU A 533 -23.52 2.31 19.83
N VAL A 534 -24.40 1.45 19.32
CA VAL A 534 -25.42 1.84 18.32
C VAL A 534 -26.79 2.01 18.96
N THR A 535 -27.65 2.85 18.37
CA THR A 535 -29.10 2.91 18.64
C THR A 535 -29.94 2.99 17.36
N ASN A 536 -31.21 2.58 17.43
CA ASN A 536 -32.17 2.61 16.31
C ASN A 536 -31.63 1.97 15.02
N TYR A 537 -30.84 0.91 15.16
CA TYR A 537 -30.04 0.34 14.09
C TYR A 537 -30.90 -0.66 13.29
N GLN A 538 -31.28 -0.31 12.07
CA GLN A 538 -31.90 -1.24 11.12
C GLN A 538 -30.82 -2.09 10.44
N PHE A 539 -31.07 -3.40 10.32
CA PHE A 539 -30.17 -4.33 9.66
C PHE A 539 -30.90 -5.29 8.72
N GLY A 540 -30.20 -5.73 7.67
CA GLY A 540 -30.80 -6.53 6.61
C GLY A 540 -31.91 -5.76 5.90
N SER A 541 -33.11 -6.35 5.88
CA SER A 541 -34.31 -5.84 5.21
C SER A 541 -35.19 -5.06 6.20
N ASP A 542 -35.63 -5.74 7.28
CA ASP A 542 -36.72 -5.27 8.15
C ASP A 542 -36.36 -5.36 9.65
N SER A 543 -35.19 -5.91 10.00
CA SER A 543 -34.82 -6.17 11.40
C SER A 543 -34.28 -4.94 12.13
N LEU A 544 -34.60 -4.84 13.43
CA LEU A 544 -34.29 -3.66 14.26
C LEU A 544 -33.56 -4.03 15.55
N LEU A 545 -32.52 -3.25 15.85
CA LEU A 545 -31.74 -3.26 17.08
C LEU A 545 -31.92 -1.90 17.78
N LEU A 546 -32.66 -1.85 18.89
CA LEU A 546 -32.96 -0.62 19.63
C LEU A 546 -31.68 0.03 20.16
N TYR A 547 -30.79 -0.78 20.73
CA TYR A 547 -29.42 -0.42 21.07
C TYR A 547 -28.53 -1.66 21.23
N SER A 548 -27.20 -1.48 21.19
CA SER A 548 -26.26 -2.47 21.75
C SER A 548 -24.99 -1.82 22.33
N THR A 549 -24.44 -2.49 23.35
CA THR A 549 -23.10 -2.25 23.89
C THR A 549 -22.07 -3.30 23.46
N ALA A 550 -22.50 -4.34 22.74
CA ALA A 550 -21.63 -5.26 22.02
C ALA A 550 -21.26 -4.67 20.65
N SER A 551 -20.08 -4.99 20.15
CA SER A 551 -19.63 -4.55 18.82
C SER A 551 -20.35 -5.34 17.73
N ILE A 552 -20.61 -4.72 16.58
CA ILE A 552 -21.20 -5.38 15.40
C ILE A 552 -20.06 -5.76 14.45
N LEU A 553 -19.91 -7.05 14.11
CA LEU A 553 -19.00 -7.49 13.05
C LEU A 553 -19.69 -7.49 11.68
N PHE A 554 -20.96 -7.89 11.63
CA PHE A 554 -21.76 -7.91 10.40
C PHE A 554 -23.24 -7.72 10.69
N ALA A 555 -23.92 -6.89 9.89
CA ALA A 555 -25.36 -6.66 9.98
C ALA A 555 -25.97 -6.47 8.58
N GLY A 556 -26.49 -7.53 7.95
CA GLY A 556 -26.94 -7.50 6.55
C GLY A 556 -27.85 -8.67 6.18
N THR A 557 -28.03 -8.95 4.89
CA THR A 557 -28.83 -10.11 4.42
C THR A 557 -27.94 -11.28 3.98
N ILE A 558 -28.38 -12.52 4.24
CA ILE A 558 -27.78 -13.75 3.72
C ILE A 558 -28.89 -14.68 3.23
N GLY A 559 -29.10 -14.69 1.91
CA GLY A 559 -30.31 -15.27 1.31
C GLY A 559 -31.56 -14.53 1.83
N PRO A 560 -32.60 -15.25 2.30
CA PRO A 560 -33.85 -14.66 2.77
C PRO A 560 -33.84 -14.26 4.27
N ARG A 561 -32.68 -14.30 4.95
CA ARG A 561 -32.56 -13.91 6.36
C ARG A 561 -31.79 -12.61 6.53
N ASP A 562 -32.28 -11.77 7.44
CA ASP A 562 -31.49 -10.71 8.07
C ASP A 562 -30.52 -11.37 9.08
N VAL A 563 -29.23 -11.05 9.02
CA VAL A 563 -28.19 -11.67 9.85
C VAL A 563 -27.42 -10.60 10.60
N LEU A 564 -27.34 -10.77 11.92
CA LEU A 564 -26.57 -9.92 12.84
C LEU A 564 -25.56 -10.80 13.59
N LEU A 565 -24.28 -10.46 13.48
CA LEU A 565 -23.18 -11.06 14.24
C LEU A 565 -22.56 -10.01 15.16
N LEU A 566 -22.84 -10.15 16.45
CA LEU A 566 -22.28 -9.35 17.53
C LEU A 566 -20.98 -9.97 18.06
N TYR A 567 -20.13 -9.17 18.69
CA TYR A 567 -18.98 -9.67 19.44
C TYR A 567 -18.61 -8.80 20.65
N GLY A 568 -17.81 -9.36 21.55
CA GLY A 568 -17.20 -8.66 22.67
C GLY A 568 -16.10 -9.48 23.33
N THR A 569 -15.25 -8.82 24.14
CA THR A 569 -14.12 -9.47 24.80
C THR A 569 -14.59 -10.49 25.84
N SER A 570 -13.96 -11.66 25.90
CA SER A 570 -14.42 -12.78 26.73
C SER A 570 -14.34 -12.55 28.24
N ASN A 571 -13.66 -11.49 28.70
CA ASN A 571 -13.59 -11.03 30.08
C ASN A 571 -14.58 -9.90 30.42
N GLU A 572 -15.43 -9.47 29.48
CA GLU A 572 -16.39 -8.38 29.66
C GLU A 572 -17.84 -8.87 29.67
N SER A 573 -18.78 -7.99 30.02
CA SER A 573 -20.21 -8.24 29.85
C SER A 573 -20.85 -7.11 29.06
N SER A 574 -21.73 -7.46 28.11
CA SER A 574 -22.38 -6.54 27.17
C SER A 574 -23.87 -6.89 27.00
N GLU A 575 -24.62 -6.06 26.30
CA GLU A 575 -26.04 -6.31 26.04
C GLU A 575 -26.51 -5.75 24.68
N ALA A 576 -27.58 -6.33 24.14
CA ALA A 576 -28.22 -5.92 22.89
C ALA A 576 -29.73 -6.02 23.01
N SER A 577 -30.47 -4.96 22.66
CA SER A 577 -31.93 -4.94 22.73
C SER A 577 -32.53 -5.05 21.34
N ILE A 578 -33.03 -6.25 21.01
CA ILE A 578 -33.30 -6.70 19.64
C ILE A 578 -34.79 -6.95 19.45
N ALA A 579 -35.36 -6.53 18.32
CA ALA A 579 -36.67 -6.96 17.87
C ALA A 579 -36.54 -8.31 17.16
N PHE A 580 -36.87 -9.39 17.86
CA PHE A 580 -36.80 -10.74 17.31
C PHE A 580 -37.94 -10.99 16.31
N THR A 581 -37.61 -11.46 15.10
CA THR A 581 -38.58 -11.66 14.01
C THR A 581 -38.61 -13.08 13.47
N GLY A 582 -39.72 -13.40 12.79
CA GLY A 582 -39.96 -14.70 12.15
C GLY A 582 -40.52 -15.76 13.10
N THR A 583 -40.76 -16.96 12.56
CA THR A 583 -41.04 -18.16 13.34
C THR A 583 -39.69 -18.82 13.69
N PRO A 584 -39.40 -19.08 14.97
CA PRO A 584 -38.19 -19.78 15.38
C PRO A 584 -38.03 -21.12 14.65
N ASN A 585 -36.81 -21.41 14.21
CA ASN A 585 -36.41 -22.77 13.88
C ASN A 585 -36.22 -23.57 15.19
N ASP A 586 -35.96 -24.88 15.11
CA ASP A 586 -35.37 -25.54 16.27
C ASP A 586 -33.93 -25.01 16.40
N PHE A 587 -33.59 -24.43 17.54
CA PHE A 587 -32.24 -24.00 17.88
C PHE A 587 -32.08 -24.00 19.39
N LYS A 588 -30.84 -24.09 19.86
CA LYS A 588 -30.53 -24.26 21.28
C LYS A 588 -29.44 -23.27 21.67
N ILE A 589 -29.73 -22.40 22.63
CA ILE A 589 -28.75 -21.50 23.24
C ILE A 589 -27.78 -22.36 24.04
N THR A 590 -26.52 -22.42 23.61
CA THR A 590 -25.51 -23.36 24.11
C THR A 590 -24.76 -22.88 25.36
N SER A 591 -24.95 -21.62 25.76
CA SER A 591 -24.21 -20.99 26.86
C SER A 591 -25.14 -20.53 27.99
N SER A 592 -24.77 -20.86 29.23
CA SER A 592 -25.40 -20.36 30.46
C SER A 592 -25.16 -18.86 30.72
N ASN A 593 -24.25 -18.26 29.96
CA ASN A 593 -23.81 -16.87 30.14
C ASN A 593 -24.64 -15.90 29.28
N VAL A 594 -25.70 -16.39 28.63
CA VAL A 594 -26.71 -15.57 27.93
C VAL A 594 -27.97 -15.47 28.79
N GLN A 595 -28.49 -14.27 29.00
CA GLN A 595 -29.77 -14.04 29.69
C GLN A 595 -30.71 -13.19 28.82
N PHE A 596 -32.02 -13.38 28.98
CA PHE A 596 -33.04 -12.73 28.15
C PHE A 596 -34.02 -11.95 29.03
N HIS A 597 -34.18 -10.67 28.73
CA HIS A 597 -34.97 -9.72 29.50
C HIS A 597 -35.95 -9.02 28.54
N ASN A 598 -37.21 -9.46 28.54
CA ASN A 598 -38.23 -8.85 27.69
C ASN A 598 -38.52 -7.42 28.14
N SER A 599 -38.59 -6.48 27.20
CA SER A 599 -38.98 -5.11 27.50
C SER A 599 -40.44 -5.03 27.96
N THR A 600 -40.76 -4.00 28.74
CA THR A 600 -42.14 -3.62 29.07
C THR A 600 -42.77 -2.67 28.04
N SER A 601 -41.99 -2.17 27.08
CA SER A 601 -42.45 -1.39 25.93
C SER A 601 -41.76 -1.81 24.61
N GLY A 602 -42.47 -1.66 23.49
CA GLY A 602 -41.99 -2.06 22.18
C GLY A 602 -41.88 -3.59 21.97
N PRO A 603 -41.39 -4.03 20.79
CA PRO A 603 -41.20 -5.44 20.43
C PRO A 603 -39.84 -6.02 20.88
N TYR A 604 -39.12 -5.34 21.78
CA TYR A 604 -37.70 -5.60 22.05
C TYR A 604 -37.46 -6.56 23.22
N THR A 605 -36.47 -7.44 23.06
CA THR A 605 -35.89 -8.23 24.16
C THR A 605 -34.42 -7.84 24.32
N THR A 606 -34.03 -7.42 25.52
CA THR A 606 -32.62 -7.21 25.86
C THR A 606 -31.97 -8.55 26.18
N VAL A 607 -30.96 -8.90 25.38
CA VAL A 607 -30.08 -10.05 25.59
C VAL A 607 -28.85 -9.56 26.33
N THR A 608 -28.52 -10.23 27.42
CA THR A 608 -27.32 -10.02 28.23
C THR A 608 -26.28 -11.06 27.87
N PHE A 609 -25.07 -10.63 27.53
CA PHE A 609 -23.90 -11.46 27.32
C PHE A 609 -22.97 -11.29 28.52
N LEU A 610 -22.88 -12.30 29.38
CA LEU A 610 -22.00 -12.29 30.54
C LEU A 610 -20.60 -12.79 30.16
N GLN A 611 -19.59 -12.34 30.92
CA GLN A 611 -18.19 -12.76 30.79
C GLN A 611 -18.04 -14.30 30.78
N GLY A 612 -17.02 -14.78 30.08
CA GLY A 612 -16.70 -16.20 29.92
C GLY A 612 -17.36 -16.88 28.72
N ILE A 613 -17.97 -16.14 27.79
CA ILE A 613 -18.37 -16.67 26.47
C ILE A 613 -17.11 -16.87 25.62
N GLN A 614 -17.02 -18.01 24.94
CA GLN A 614 -15.99 -18.38 23.98
C GLN A 614 -16.63 -19.18 22.83
N GLY A 615 -16.12 -19.01 21.62
CA GLY A 615 -16.71 -19.55 20.40
C GLY A 615 -17.90 -18.74 19.89
N LEU A 616 -18.49 -19.21 18.79
CA LEU A 616 -19.71 -18.67 18.20
C LEU A 616 -20.95 -19.30 18.87
N ILE A 617 -21.91 -18.46 19.29
CA ILE A 617 -23.18 -18.90 19.87
C ILE A 617 -24.37 -18.33 19.09
N THR A 618 -25.42 -19.15 18.92
CA THR A 618 -26.68 -18.73 18.30
C THR A 618 -27.62 -18.18 19.37
N ILE A 619 -28.08 -16.94 19.16
CA ILE A 619 -28.97 -16.20 20.05
C ILE A 619 -30.42 -16.29 19.57
N TRP A 620 -30.61 -16.26 18.25
CA TRP A 620 -31.90 -16.42 17.58
C TRP A 620 -31.68 -17.03 16.19
N ASP A 621 -32.46 -18.04 15.80
CA ASP A 621 -32.57 -18.46 14.40
C ASP A 621 -34.05 -18.68 14.04
N SER A 622 -34.47 -18.06 12.94
CA SER A 622 -35.84 -18.08 12.44
C SER A 622 -35.86 -18.20 10.92
N ASN A 623 -37.06 -18.27 10.33
CA ASN A 623 -37.21 -18.25 8.89
C ASN A 623 -36.88 -16.88 8.23
N THR A 624 -36.68 -15.81 9.00
CA THR A 624 -36.39 -14.45 8.49
C THR A 624 -35.18 -13.78 9.15
N GLN A 625 -34.67 -14.29 10.27
CA GLN A 625 -33.65 -13.61 11.07
C GLN A 625 -32.70 -14.60 11.75
N LEU A 626 -31.40 -14.27 11.77
CA LEU A 626 -30.36 -15.02 12.48
C LEU A 626 -29.52 -14.03 13.30
N VAL A 627 -29.50 -14.20 14.62
CA VAL A 627 -28.67 -13.41 15.53
C VAL A 627 -27.65 -14.30 16.21
N LEU A 628 -26.40 -13.88 16.14
CA LEU A 628 -25.22 -14.57 16.62
C LEU A 628 -24.41 -13.67 17.55
N PHE A 629 -23.67 -14.26 18.48
CA PHE A 629 -22.65 -13.59 19.27
C PHE A 629 -21.36 -14.43 19.26
N ALA A 630 -20.20 -13.77 19.29
CA ALA A 630 -18.88 -14.39 19.38
C ALA A 630 -17.99 -13.66 20.40
N ASP A 631 -16.97 -14.33 20.93
CA ASP A 631 -15.85 -13.61 21.54
C ASP A 631 -14.98 -12.92 20.47
N SER A 632 -14.16 -11.93 20.86
CA SER A 632 -13.30 -11.18 19.95
C SER A 632 -12.28 -12.02 19.17
N ASP A 633 -11.73 -13.10 19.73
CA ASP A 633 -10.77 -13.97 19.04
C ASP A 633 -11.49 -14.80 17.96
N THR A 634 -12.68 -15.33 18.29
CA THR A 634 -13.56 -16.00 17.33
C THR A 634 -14.00 -15.05 16.22
N ALA A 635 -14.42 -13.84 16.57
CA ALA A 635 -14.84 -12.79 15.63
C ALA A 635 -13.72 -12.44 14.63
N ALA A 636 -12.48 -12.30 15.12
CA ALA A 636 -11.30 -12.08 14.29
C ALA A 636 -11.04 -13.19 13.24
N THR A 637 -11.60 -14.40 13.39
CA THR A 637 -11.51 -15.45 12.36
C THR A 637 -12.50 -15.29 11.20
N PHE A 638 -13.54 -14.45 11.33
CA PHE A 638 -14.62 -14.35 10.34
C PHE A 638 -14.29 -13.43 9.17
N PHE A 639 -14.71 -13.84 7.98
CA PHE A 639 -14.66 -13.09 6.73
C PHE A 639 -16.05 -13.10 6.09
N ALA A 640 -16.31 -12.11 5.24
CA ALA A 640 -17.57 -11.98 4.51
C ALA A 640 -17.32 -11.77 3.01
N PRO A 641 -16.86 -12.77 2.25
CA PRO A 641 -16.54 -12.62 0.84
C PRO A 641 -17.77 -12.25 0.01
N VAL A 642 -17.61 -11.25 -0.87
CA VAL A 642 -18.61 -10.87 -1.87
C VAL A 642 -18.86 -12.05 -2.81
N ILE A 643 -20.13 -12.33 -3.10
CA ILE A 643 -20.56 -13.32 -4.09
C ILE A 643 -20.99 -12.53 -5.33
N PRO A 644 -20.23 -12.55 -6.44
CA PRO A 644 -20.52 -11.71 -7.61
C PRO A 644 -21.85 -12.03 -8.28
N GLU A 645 -22.53 -11.01 -8.80
CA GLU A 645 -23.79 -11.15 -9.53
C GLU A 645 -23.75 -10.42 -10.88
N THR A 646 -24.06 -11.11 -11.97
CA THR A 646 -23.98 -10.55 -13.34
C THR A 646 -25.28 -9.87 -13.80
N GLU A 647 -26.42 -10.17 -13.18
CA GLU A 647 -27.72 -9.58 -13.55
C GLU A 647 -27.94 -8.17 -12.98
N ASN A 648 -27.23 -7.83 -11.90
CA ASN A 648 -27.40 -6.58 -11.13
C ASN A 648 -26.23 -5.58 -11.28
N ALA A 649 -25.09 -5.99 -11.84
CA ALA A 649 -23.86 -5.20 -11.79
C ALA A 649 -23.85 -3.98 -12.73
N GLN A 650 -23.34 -2.86 -12.25
CA GLN A 650 -23.19 -1.61 -13.00
C GLN A 650 -22.00 -1.60 -13.98
N GLY A 651 -21.90 -2.64 -14.82
CA GLY A 651 -21.01 -2.74 -15.99
C GLY A 651 -19.53 -2.89 -15.65
N GLY A 652 -19.08 -4.11 -15.38
CA GLY A 652 -17.68 -4.40 -15.05
C GLY A 652 -17.34 -4.18 -13.57
N LEU A 653 -18.35 -4.08 -12.69
CA LEU A 653 -18.20 -3.87 -11.25
C LEU A 653 -18.71 -5.08 -10.44
N GLU A 654 -18.79 -6.27 -11.04
CA GLU A 654 -19.48 -7.46 -10.49
C GLU A 654 -18.94 -7.91 -9.12
N ASN A 655 -17.64 -7.70 -8.88
CA ASN A 655 -16.94 -8.07 -7.65
C ASN A 655 -16.99 -7.00 -6.55
N TYR A 656 -17.44 -5.78 -6.88
CA TYR A 656 -17.55 -4.69 -5.92
C TYR A 656 -18.79 -4.90 -5.06
N TRP A 657 -18.61 -4.92 -3.73
CA TRP A 657 -19.75 -4.78 -2.81
C TRP A 657 -20.55 -3.53 -3.18
N GLN A 658 -21.88 -3.57 -2.99
CA GLN A 658 -22.82 -2.46 -3.24
C GLN A 658 -23.10 -2.15 -4.74
N PHE A 659 -22.07 -2.20 -5.60
CA PHE A 659 -22.15 -1.83 -7.02
C PHE A 659 -22.35 -3.01 -7.98
N GLY A 660 -21.76 -4.16 -7.65
CA GLY A 660 -21.98 -5.44 -8.33
C GLY A 660 -22.93 -6.34 -7.57
N SER A 661 -22.72 -6.45 -6.25
CA SER A 661 -23.46 -7.38 -5.39
C SER A 661 -23.57 -6.90 -3.95
N ASN A 662 -24.69 -7.21 -3.30
CA ASN A 662 -24.86 -7.13 -1.84
C ASN A 662 -25.01 -8.54 -1.21
N ARG A 663 -24.65 -9.60 -1.95
CA ARG A 663 -24.76 -10.99 -1.53
C ARG A 663 -23.43 -11.46 -0.96
N THR A 664 -23.48 -12.07 0.21
CA THR A 664 -22.31 -12.58 0.95
C THR A 664 -22.66 -13.88 1.64
N THR A 665 -21.62 -14.64 1.99
CA THR A 665 -21.66 -15.65 3.05
C THR A 665 -20.78 -15.13 4.19
N LEU A 666 -20.95 -15.62 5.43
CA LEU A 666 -19.92 -15.49 6.47
C LEU A 666 -19.11 -16.78 6.52
N VAL A 667 -17.79 -16.66 6.72
CA VAL A 667 -16.84 -17.78 6.75
C VAL A 667 -15.83 -17.53 7.88
N GLY A 668 -15.89 -18.32 8.95
CA GLY A 668 -14.97 -18.29 10.08
C GLY A 668 -14.03 -19.49 10.09
N GLY A 669 -12.80 -19.28 10.54
CA GLY A 669 -11.78 -20.32 10.71
C GLY A 669 -10.51 -20.12 9.86
N PRO A 670 -10.58 -19.98 8.52
CA PRO A 670 -9.41 -19.84 7.67
C PRO A 670 -8.54 -18.61 7.97
N TYR A 671 -7.27 -18.66 7.55
CA TYR A 671 -6.33 -17.53 7.72
C TYR A 671 -6.69 -16.35 6.80
N LEU A 672 -7.16 -16.67 5.59
CA LEU A 672 -7.72 -15.72 4.64
C LEU A 672 -8.86 -16.39 3.87
N VAL A 673 -9.89 -15.63 3.51
CA VAL A 673 -10.91 -16.04 2.53
C VAL A 673 -10.87 -15.01 1.40
N ARG A 674 -10.38 -15.42 0.23
CA ARG A 674 -10.04 -14.55 -0.92
C ARG A 674 -11.27 -14.20 -1.75
N ASN A 675 -12.13 -15.18 -2.03
CA ASN A 675 -13.40 -14.98 -2.71
C ASN A 675 -14.37 -16.15 -2.44
N ALA A 676 -15.61 -16.00 -2.89
CA ALA A 676 -16.65 -17.02 -2.85
C ALA A 676 -17.54 -16.95 -4.10
N THR A 677 -18.04 -18.09 -4.57
CA THR A 677 -19.06 -18.14 -5.63
C THR A 677 -20.16 -19.15 -5.27
N ILE A 678 -21.42 -18.82 -5.58
CA ILE A 678 -22.54 -19.75 -5.44
C ILE A 678 -23.12 -20.04 -6.83
N GLN A 679 -23.14 -21.33 -7.21
CA GLN A 679 -23.76 -21.80 -8.45
C GLN A 679 -24.44 -23.14 -8.19
N ASN A 680 -25.67 -23.34 -8.69
CA ASN A 680 -26.39 -24.63 -8.63
C ASN A 680 -26.42 -25.27 -7.23
N SER A 681 -26.73 -24.50 -6.18
CA SER A 681 -26.70 -24.93 -4.76
C SER A 681 -25.33 -25.38 -4.22
N HIS A 682 -24.24 -25.10 -4.93
CA HIS A 682 -22.87 -25.29 -4.47
C HIS A 682 -22.23 -23.95 -4.12
N LEU A 683 -21.62 -23.86 -2.94
CA LEU A 683 -20.74 -22.75 -2.54
C LEU A 683 -19.29 -23.19 -2.70
N ALA A 684 -18.54 -22.52 -3.58
CA ALA A 684 -17.10 -22.70 -3.69
C ALA A 684 -16.38 -21.53 -3.00
N LEU A 685 -15.40 -21.85 -2.16
CA LEU A 685 -14.56 -20.92 -1.43
C LEU A 685 -13.10 -21.05 -1.89
N TRP A 686 -12.38 -19.94 -1.97
CA TRP A 686 -10.93 -19.95 -2.10
C TRP A 686 -10.30 -19.10 -1.00
N GLY A 687 -9.17 -19.56 -0.47
CA GLY A 687 -8.55 -18.95 0.71
C GLY A 687 -7.33 -19.73 1.22
N ASP A 688 -6.82 -19.29 2.35
CA ASP A 688 -5.53 -19.71 2.87
C ASP A 688 -5.63 -20.34 4.27
N LEU A 689 -4.70 -21.24 4.58
CA LEU A 689 -4.54 -21.85 5.90
C LEU A 689 -3.10 -21.72 6.43
N ASN A 690 -2.96 -21.05 7.58
CA ASN A 690 -1.74 -21.14 8.38
C ASN A 690 -1.70 -22.45 9.22
N ASN A 691 -2.86 -23.02 9.58
CA ASN A 691 -3.06 -24.22 10.39
C ASN A 691 -4.30 -25.01 9.92
N SER A 692 -4.51 -26.24 10.41
CA SER A 692 -5.83 -26.90 10.31
C SER A 692 -6.83 -26.22 11.25
N VAL A 693 -8.07 -26.02 10.80
CA VAL A 693 -9.08 -25.20 11.49
C VAL A 693 -10.46 -25.84 11.49
N THR A 694 -11.33 -25.35 12.38
CA THR A 694 -12.78 -25.55 12.25
C THR A 694 -13.33 -24.49 11.31
N LEU A 695 -13.78 -24.92 10.12
CA LEU A 695 -14.46 -24.06 9.17
C LEU A 695 -15.93 -23.93 9.58
N THR A 696 -16.38 -22.70 9.82
CA THR A 696 -17.79 -22.35 10.08
C THR A 696 -18.31 -21.48 8.95
N VAL A 697 -19.42 -21.85 8.32
CA VAL A 697 -20.02 -21.09 7.22
C VAL A 697 -21.49 -20.81 7.51
N ILE A 698 -21.89 -19.54 7.36
CA ILE A 698 -23.27 -19.08 7.45
C ILE A 698 -23.64 -18.51 6.08
N THR A 699 -24.48 -19.23 5.35
CA THR A 699 -24.83 -18.99 3.96
C THR A 699 -26.33 -19.10 3.73
N GLU A 700 -26.76 -18.92 2.48
CA GLU A 700 -28.16 -19.01 2.09
C GLU A 700 -28.73 -20.45 2.25
N PRO A 701 -29.99 -20.64 2.68
CA PRO A 701 -30.61 -21.97 2.84
C PRO A 701 -30.73 -22.81 1.56
N THR A 702 -30.41 -22.23 0.40
CA THR A 702 -30.36 -22.85 -0.93
C THR A 702 -29.04 -23.58 -1.22
N VAL A 703 -27.96 -23.31 -0.48
CA VAL A 703 -26.71 -24.08 -0.58
C VAL A 703 -26.87 -25.43 0.10
N THR A 704 -26.43 -26.49 -0.57
CA THR A 704 -26.49 -27.88 -0.08
C THR A 704 -25.12 -28.56 -0.02
N SER A 705 -24.07 -27.94 -0.56
CA SER A 705 -22.70 -28.47 -0.55
C SER A 705 -21.65 -27.36 -0.64
N ILE A 706 -20.46 -27.63 -0.09
CA ILE A 706 -19.36 -26.66 -0.04
C ILE A 706 -18.08 -27.29 -0.60
N SER A 707 -17.28 -26.51 -1.33
CA SER A 707 -15.87 -26.80 -1.58
C SER A 707 -14.96 -25.67 -1.09
N CYS A 708 -13.72 -26.00 -0.75
CA CYS A 708 -12.68 -25.03 -0.42
C CYS A 708 -11.40 -25.38 -1.20
N ASN A 709 -10.82 -24.42 -1.92
CA ASN A 709 -9.67 -24.61 -2.81
C ASN A 709 -9.87 -25.81 -3.78
N GLY A 710 -11.09 -25.98 -4.29
CA GLY A 710 -11.49 -27.09 -5.16
C GLY A 710 -11.72 -28.44 -4.46
N MET A 711 -11.39 -28.59 -3.17
CA MET A 711 -11.68 -29.80 -2.40
C MET A 711 -13.13 -29.80 -1.91
N PHE A 712 -13.90 -30.82 -2.28
CA PHE A 712 -15.29 -30.98 -1.85
C PHE A 712 -15.34 -31.44 -0.38
N LEU A 713 -16.05 -30.70 0.47
CA LEU A 713 -16.06 -30.92 1.93
C LEU A 713 -17.19 -31.85 2.42
N GLY A 714 -17.93 -32.46 1.49
CA GLY A 714 -19.02 -33.38 1.76
C GLY A 714 -20.41 -32.72 1.78
N SER A 715 -21.43 -33.54 2.01
CA SER A 715 -22.70 -33.08 2.57
C SER A 715 -22.45 -32.59 4.01
N PRO A 716 -23.23 -31.62 4.53
CA PRO A 716 -23.01 -31.09 5.89
C PRO A 716 -22.94 -32.20 6.94
N LEU A 717 -21.94 -32.09 7.82
CA LEU A 717 -22.05 -32.66 9.15
C LEU A 717 -23.23 -31.94 9.83
N ASN A 718 -24.31 -32.66 10.09
CA ASN A 718 -25.48 -32.12 10.76
C ASN A 718 -25.16 -31.80 12.23
N SER A 719 -24.50 -30.67 12.49
CA SER A 719 -24.84 -29.86 13.67
C SER A 719 -26.33 -29.54 13.52
N SER A 720 -27.14 -30.11 14.41
CA SER A 720 -28.58 -30.19 14.18
C SER A 720 -29.25 -28.81 14.15
N ASP A 721 -30.40 -28.79 13.48
CA ASP A 721 -31.52 -27.87 13.70
C ASP A 721 -31.59 -26.56 12.87
N SER A 722 -30.48 -25.92 12.45
CA SER A 722 -30.52 -24.68 11.60
C SER A 722 -30.17 -24.89 10.12
N LYS A 723 -30.83 -24.15 9.21
CA LYS A 723 -30.55 -24.19 7.75
C LYS A 723 -29.49 -23.16 7.34
N GLY A 724 -28.71 -23.48 6.30
CA GLY A 724 -27.66 -22.59 5.79
C GLY A 724 -26.45 -22.42 6.73
N PHE A 725 -26.38 -23.20 7.80
CA PHE A 725 -25.26 -23.23 8.75
C PHE A 725 -24.46 -24.52 8.52
N PHE A 726 -23.14 -24.41 8.44
CA PHE A 726 -22.25 -25.53 8.18
C PHE A 726 -21.03 -25.43 9.09
N THR A 727 -20.67 -26.54 9.76
CA THR A 727 -19.40 -26.67 10.48
C THR A 727 -18.68 -27.94 10.04
N THR A 728 -17.40 -27.83 9.70
CA THR A 728 -16.54 -28.98 9.37
C THR A 728 -15.08 -28.69 9.73
N SER A 729 -14.22 -29.71 9.72
CA SER A 729 -12.78 -29.51 9.90
C SER A 729 -12.10 -29.35 8.53
N LEU A 730 -11.44 -28.22 8.32
CA LEU A 730 -10.64 -27.97 7.13
C LEU A 730 -9.16 -28.19 7.48
N GLN A 731 -8.54 -29.18 6.84
CA GLN A 731 -7.20 -29.63 7.17
C GLN A 731 -6.15 -28.95 6.30
N LYS A 732 -5.11 -28.39 6.94
CA LYS A 732 -3.88 -28.00 6.27
C LYS A 732 -3.18 -29.25 5.74
N ARG A 733 -2.72 -29.23 4.49
CA ARG A 733 -2.12 -30.40 3.84
C ARG A 733 -0.83 -30.82 4.55
N SER A 734 -0.68 -32.13 4.77
CA SER A 734 0.36 -32.68 5.66
C SER A 734 1.79 -32.58 5.10
N SER A 735 1.96 -32.28 3.81
CA SER A 735 3.23 -32.02 3.14
C SER A 735 3.93 -30.72 3.58
N ILE A 736 3.29 -29.91 4.42
CA ILE A 736 3.66 -28.49 4.67
C ILE A 736 4.45 -28.31 5.99
N GLN A 737 4.78 -29.39 6.71
CA GLN A 737 5.44 -29.30 8.03
C GLN A 737 6.85 -28.68 8.02
N SER A 738 7.58 -28.73 6.89
CA SER A 738 8.77 -27.88 6.67
C SER A 738 9.10 -27.77 5.18
N ILE A 739 9.55 -26.60 4.75
CA ILE A 739 10.10 -26.37 3.41
C ILE A 739 11.64 -26.37 3.53
N PRO A 740 12.35 -27.36 2.96
CA PRO A 740 13.80 -27.43 3.07
C PRO A 740 14.48 -26.40 2.16
N VAL A 741 14.99 -25.32 2.75
CA VAL A 741 15.82 -24.33 2.06
C VAL A 741 17.31 -24.74 2.08
N PRO A 742 18.04 -24.60 0.95
CA PRO A 742 19.45 -24.97 0.88
C PRO A 742 20.36 -23.95 1.58
N GLN A 743 21.46 -24.44 2.17
CA GLN A 743 22.54 -23.57 2.63
C GLN A 743 23.27 -22.93 1.44
N LEU A 744 23.59 -21.63 1.56
CA LEU A 744 24.30 -20.88 0.53
C LEU A 744 25.81 -21.18 0.60
N GLN A 745 26.24 -22.20 -0.15
CA GLN A 745 27.62 -22.69 -0.21
C GLN A 745 28.25 -22.46 -1.60
N SER A 746 29.44 -23.04 -1.86
CA SER A 746 30.09 -23.08 -3.18
C SER A 746 30.37 -21.72 -3.85
N TRP A 747 30.44 -20.66 -3.05
CA TRP A 747 30.68 -19.28 -3.48
C TRP A 747 31.91 -19.11 -4.40
N LYS A 748 31.70 -18.35 -5.47
CA LYS A 748 32.71 -17.88 -6.42
C LYS A 748 33.02 -16.42 -6.18
N PHE A 749 34.29 -16.05 -6.26
CA PHE A 749 34.81 -14.72 -5.96
C PHE A 749 35.60 -14.11 -7.12
N SER A 750 35.42 -12.81 -7.34
CA SER A 750 36.31 -11.96 -8.16
C SER A 750 36.47 -10.57 -7.56
N ASP A 751 37.57 -9.89 -7.92
CA ASP A 751 37.81 -8.48 -7.58
C ASP A 751 36.84 -7.58 -8.38
N SER A 752 36.23 -6.61 -7.71
CA SER A 752 35.27 -5.66 -8.28
C SER A 752 35.72 -4.20 -8.12
N LEU A 753 36.98 -3.98 -7.71
CA LEU A 753 37.66 -2.69 -7.72
C LEU A 753 39.00 -2.77 -8.49
N PRO A 754 39.03 -3.25 -9.76
CA PRO A 754 40.26 -3.25 -10.57
C PRO A 754 40.86 -1.86 -10.77
N GLU A 755 40.09 -0.79 -10.51
CA GLU A 755 40.51 0.61 -10.54
C GLU A 755 41.82 0.88 -9.78
N ILE A 756 42.09 0.20 -8.65
CA ILE A 756 43.30 0.45 -7.85
C ILE A 756 44.54 -0.32 -8.34
N GLN A 757 44.42 -1.15 -9.38
CA GLN A 757 45.54 -1.93 -9.92
C GLN A 757 46.50 -1.06 -10.74
N ALA A 758 47.76 -1.47 -10.86
CA ALA A 758 48.83 -0.66 -11.44
C ALA A 758 48.80 -0.56 -12.98
N ASP A 759 48.03 -1.43 -13.63
CA ASP A 759 47.85 -1.58 -15.08
C ASP A 759 46.43 -1.24 -15.55
N PHE A 760 45.55 -0.76 -14.66
CA PHE A 760 44.20 -0.32 -14.98
C PHE A 760 44.18 0.93 -15.86
N SER A 761 43.25 1.00 -16.82
CA SER A 761 42.99 2.19 -17.63
C SER A 761 41.63 2.82 -17.34
N ASP A 762 41.62 4.14 -17.27
CA ASP A 762 40.43 5.00 -17.19
C ASP A 762 40.27 5.86 -18.46
N ALA A 763 40.95 5.49 -19.55
CA ALA A 763 40.97 6.26 -20.79
C ALA A 763 39.57 6.45 -21.42
N ASP A 764 38.69 5.45 -21.28
CA ASP A 764 37.29 5.50 -21.73
C ASP A 764 36.29 5.95 -20.65
N TRP A 765 36.75 6.34 -19.46
CA TRP A 765 35.88 6.92 -18.42
C TRP A 765 35.44 8.33 -18.80
N LYS A 766 34.29 8.76 -18.27
CA LYS A 766 33.79 10.12 -18.51
C LYS A 766 34.71 11.14 -17.84
N LEU A 767 35.21 12.10 -18.63
CA LEU A 767 36.03 13.21 -18.13
C LEU A 767 35.17 14.13 -17.24
N ALA A 768 35.59 14.33 -16.00
CA ALA A 768 34.92 15.19 -15.03
C ALA A 768 35.48 16.63 -15.11
N ASN A 769 35.01 17.38 -16.11
CA ASN A 769 35.47 18.73 -16.43
C ASN A 769 34.37 19.81 -16.44
N HIS A 770 33.17 19.52 -15.94
CA HIS A 770 32.10 20.52 -15.85
C HIS A 770 32.52 21.63 -14.86
N THR A 771 32.38 22.89 -15.26
CA THR A 771 32.68 24.09 -14.43
C THR A 771 31.41 24.80 -13.96
N SER A 772 30.26 24.16 -14.15
CA SER A 772 28.92 24.65 -13.80
C SER A 772 28.00 23.48 -13.49
N THR A 773 27.05 23.69 -12.59
CA THR A 773 25.98 22.74 -12.22
C THR A 773 24.68 23.51 -12.01
N ASN A 774 23.55 22.87 -12.32
CA ASN A 774 22.21 23.41 -12.04
C ASN A 774 21.84 23.29 -10.55
N SER A 775 22.45 22.36 -9.80
CA SER A 775 22.24 22.26 -8.34
C SER A 775 22.62 23.59 -7.65
N PRO A 776 21.78 24.17 -6.78
CA PRO A 776 22.12 25.41 -6.09
C PRO A 776 23.30 25.24 -5.11
N PHE A 777 23.55 24.02 -4.64
CA PHE A 777 24.64 23.65 -3.76
C PHE A 777 25.97 23.60 -4.53
N LYS A 778 26.65 24.74 -4.67
CA LYS A 778 27.93 24.82 -5.38
C LYS A 778 29.08 24.15 -4.60
N PRO A 779 30.21 23.80 -5.26
CA PRO A 779 31.41 23.30 -4.59
C PRO A 779 31.97 24.31 -3.59
N TYR A 780 32.46 23.84 -2.45
CA TYR A 780 33.02 24.68 -1.38
C TYR A 780 34.41 25.23 -1.72
N TYR A 781 35.28 24.38 -2.27
CA TYR A 781 36.67 24.69 -2.56
C TYR A 781 37.27 23.79 -3.64
N GLY A 782 38.27 24.29 -4.37
CA GLY A 782 38.95 23.58 -5.44
C GLY A 782 39.30 24.54 -6.58
N ASP A 783 39.39 24.02 -7.81
CA ASP A 783 39.69 24.78 -9.02
C ASP A 783 38.46 25.19 -9.86
N GLY A 784 37.25 24.96 -9.33
CA GLY A 784 35.98 25.30 -9.98
C GLY A 784 35.35 24.15 -10.78
N ARG A 785 36.00 22.98 -10.87
CA ARG A 785 35.35 21.77 -11.38
C ARG A 785 34.27 21.25 -10.42
N VAL A 786 33.15 20.82 -10.98
CA VAL A 786 32.07 20.10 -10.30
C VAL A 786 32.35 18.60 -10.38
N LEU A 787 32.28 17.90 -9.24
CA LEU A 787 32.50 16.45 -9.13
C LEU A 787 31.27 15.76 -8.51
N TYR A 788 30.08 16.05 -9.04
CA TYR A 788 28.80 15.46 -8.62
C TYR A 788 28.37 14.39 -9.61
N GLY A 789 28.06 13.18 -9.14
CA GLY A 789 27.72 12.05 -10.02
C GLY A 789 26.56 12.38 -10.98
N CYS A 790 25.53 13.08 -10.50
CA CYS A 790 24.36 13.45 -11.28
C CYS A 790 24.65 14.36 -12.47
N ASP A 791 25.50 15.39 -12.32
CA ASP A 791 25.94 16.24 -13.44
C ASP A 791 26.64 15.43 -14.56
N TYR A 792 27.14 14.23 -14.24
CA TYR A 792 27.75 13.31 -15.20
C TYR A 792 26.84 12.16 -15.66
N GLY A 793 25.61 12.06 -15.19
CA GLY A 793 24.65 11.01 -15.57
C GLY A 793 24.60 9.81 -14.61
N PHE A 794 25.14 9.94 -13.40
CA PHE A 794 25.34 8.87 -12.43
C PHE A 794 24.73 9.26 -11.06
N CYS A 795 23.44 9.01 -10.85
CA CYS A 795 22.72 9.42 -9.64
C CYS A 795 22.42 8.27 -8.66
N GLU A 796 22.86 7.05 -8.94
CA GLU A 796 22.39 5.83 -8.28
C GLU A 796 23.55 5.00 -7.74
N ASN A 797 23.39 4.51 -6.51
CA ASN A 797 24.31 3.58 -5.85
C ASN A 797 25.77 4.08 -5.88
N ILE A 798 26.74 3.17 -5.82
CA ILE A 798 28.16 3.50 -5.78
C ILE A 798 28.59 4.26 -7.06
N VAL A 799 29.36 5.33 -6.90
CA VAL A 799 30.03 6.05 -7.99
C VAL A 799 31.51 6.23 -7.64
N ILE A 800 32.37 6.13 -8.65
CA ILE A 800 33.83 6.21 -8.50
C ILE A 800 34.37 7.44 -9.22
N PHE A 801 35.19 8.23 -8.53
CA PHE A 801 35.98 9.32 -9.09
C PHE A 801 37.48 8.97 -9.07
N ARG A 802 38.24 9.43 -10.08
CA ARG A 802 39.69 9.25 -10.18
C ARG A 802 40.38 10.56 -10.50
N GLY A 803 41.25 11.04 -9.61
CA GLY A 803 41.95 12.33 -9.71
C GLY A 803 43.42 12.14 -10.01
N HIS A 804 43.85 12.55 -11.20
CA HIS A 804 45.22 12.37 -11.71
C HIS A 804 46.11 13.57 -11.35
N PHE A 805 47.38 13.33 -11.02
CA PHE A 805 48.38 14.37 -10.84
C PHE A 805 49.81 13.86 -11.10
N ASN A 806 50.62 14.66 -11.81
CA ASN A 806 52.04 14.38 -11.98
C ASN A 806 52.81 14.88 -10.75
N ALA A 807 53.34 13.96 -9.95
CA ALA A 807 53.86 14.28 -8.61
C ALA A 807 55.27 14.87 -8.63
N THR A 808 55.46 16.01 -7.95
CA THR A 808 56.78 16.58 -7.66
C THR A 808 57.54 15.79 -6.57
N GLY A 809 56.83 14.98 -5.78
CA GLY A 809 57.32 14.32 -4.56
C GLY A 809 57.33 15.23 -3.33
N ALA A 810 56.62 16.37 -3.38
CA ALA A 810 56.33 17.22 -2.21
C ALA A 810 54.96 16.91 -1.59
N GLU A 811 54.06 16.32 -2.38
CA GLU A 811 52.65 16.06 -2.08
C GLU A 811 52.51 15.03 -0.97
N LYS A 812 51.66 15.30 0.03
CA LYS A 812 51.49 14.46 1.24
C LYS A 812 50.05 14.11 1.60
N SER A 813 49.08 14.85 1.08
CA SER A 813 47.67 14.61 1.35
C SER A 813 46.78 15.31 0.33
N ALA A 814 45.53 14.87 0.24
CA ALA A 814 44.44 15.64 -0.35
C ALA A 814 43.40 15.97 0.74
N ASN A 815 42.99 17.24 0.80
CA ASN A 815 41.73 17.59 1.47
C ASN A 815 40.59 17.27 0.51
N MET A 816 39.56 16.57 0.98
CA MET A 816 38.33 16.36 0.21
C MET A 816 37.10 16.43 1.10
N SER A 817 36.07 17.14 0.63
CA SER A 817 34.72 17.05 1.15
C SER A 817 33.88 16.16 0.23
N VAL A 818 33.18 15.18 0.81
CA VAL A 818 32.44 14.14 0.09
C VAL A 818 31.07 13.96 0.71
N ASN A 819 30.01 13.93 -0.11
CA ASN A 819 28.62 13.72 0.31
C ASN A 819 28.05 12.45 -0.35
N GLY A 820 27.41 11.59 0.46
CA GLY A 820 26.70 10.40 0.00
C GLY A 820 25.27 10.28 0.50
N GLY A 821 24.79 11.25 1.29
CA GLY A 821 23.57 11.14 2.10
C GLY A 821 23.85 10.49 3.45
N GLU A 822 22.85 10.42 4.33
CA GLU A 822 22.95 9.73 5.61
C GLU A 822 23.51 8.31 5.50
N ALA A 823 24.19 7.87 6.55
CA ALA A 823 24.72 6.51 6.65
C ALA A 823 25.62 6.06 5.47
N PHE A 824 26.19 6.99 4.67
CA PHE A 824 27.12 6.65 3.60
C PHE A 824 28.52 6.25 4.10
N ALA A 825 29.39 5.82 3.19
CA ALA A 825 30.84 5.78 3.41
C ALA A 825 31.58 6.20 2.15
N THR A 826 32.85 6.59 2.31
CA THR A 826 33.78 6.84 1.21
C THR A 826 35.16 6.26 1.54
N SER A 827 35.71 5.43 0.65
CA SER A 827 37.06 4.88 0.78
C SER A 827 37.98 5.51 -0.26
N VAL A 828 39.25 5.75 0.12
CA VAL A 828 40.20 6.44 -0.75
C VAL A 828 41.52 5.67 -0.84
N TRP A 829 42.06 5.55 -2.06
CA TRP A 829 43.39 5.03 -2.37
C TRP A 829 44.20 6.08 -3.11
N ILE A 830 45.52 6.05 -2.95
CA ILE A 830 46.47 6.65 -3.89
C ILE A 830 47.23 5.53 -4.59
N ASN A 831 47.13 5.47 -5.92
CA ASN A 831 47.64 4.36 -6.72
C ASN A 831 47.07 3.02 -6.22
N GLN A 832 47.91 2.18 -5.62
CA GLN A 832 47.58 0.86 -5.06
C GLN A 832 47.34 0.93 -3.53
N ASP A 833 47.77 2.02 -2.90
CA ASP A 833 47.87 2.14 -1.45
C ASP A 833 46.57 2.72 -0.85
N PHE A 834 45.93 1.97 0.03
CA PHE A 834 44.77 2.44 0.79
C PHE A 834 45.18 3.58 1.73
N ILE A 835 44.38 4.65 1.76
CA ILE A 835 44.56 5.77 2.67
C ILE A 835 43.70 5.59 3.92
N LYS A 836 42.37 5.60 3.73
CA LYS A 836 41.37 5.68 4.81
C LYS A 836 39.97 5.42 4.24
N THR A 837 39.07 4.93 5.09
CA THR A 837 37.62 5.08 4.92
C THR A 837 37.09 6.16 5.86
N ALA A 838 36.24 7.05 5.34
CA ALA A 838 35.45 8.00 6.11
C ALA A 838 33.97 7.59 6.03
N PHE A 839 33.22 7.89 7.09
CA PHE A 839 31.86 7.43 7.28
C PHE A 839 30.94 8.65 7.47
N GLY A 840 29.78 8.62 6.82
CA GLY A 840 28.62 9.36 7.28
C GLY A 840 27.99 8.67 8.49
N ASN A 841 27.01 9.33 9.09
CA ASN A 841 26.31 8.83 10.27
C ASN A 841 24.80 9.11 10.15
N SER A 842 24.01 8.22 10.75
CA SER A 842 22.66 8.51 11.23
C SER A 842 22.42 7.61 12.44
N SER A 843 21.65 8.06 13.42
CA SER A 843 21.47 7.38 14.70
C SER A 843 20.01 7.51 15.12
N ASN A 844 19.13 6.78 14.44
CA ASN A 844 17.67 6.97 14.52
C ASN A 844 17.25 8.40 14.14
N ASN A 845 17.62 8.87 12.94
CA ASN A 845 17.39 10.25 12.47
C ASN A 845 18.10 11.35 13.31
N GLU A 846 18.82 11.00 14.37
CA GLU A 846 19.72 11.92 15.09
C GLU A 846 21.17 11.87 14.58
N ASN A 847 21.95 12.88 14.98
CA ASN A 847 23.42 12.92 14.79
C ASN A 847 23.85 12.73 13.32
N ILE A 848 23.02 13.21 12.39
CA ILE A 848 23.17 13.06 10.94
C ILE A 848 24.48 13.66 10.44
N LEU A 849 25.20 12.88 9.64
CA LEU A 849 26.35 13.32 8.84
C LEU A 849 26.18 12.75 7.42
N GLU A 850 25.54 13.52 6.53
CA GLU A 850 25.44 13.20 5.09
C GLU A 850 26.78 13.34 4.34
N GLU A 851 27.73 14.01 4.98
CA GLU A 851 28.85 14.69 4.36
C GLU A 851 30.04 14.72 5.32
N ILE A 852 31.25 14.57 4.77
CA ILE A 852 32.52 14.71 5.48
C ILE A 852 33.38 15.79 4.82
N ASP A 853 34.34 16.35 5.55
CA ASP A 853 35.48 17.13 5.03
C ASP A 853 36.73 16.70 5.79
N ASP A 854 37.70 16.09 5.10
CA ASP A 854 38.77 15.32 5.73
C ASP A 854 40.11 15.39 4.96
N VAL A 855 41.21 15.05 5.64
CA VAL A 855 42.59 15.14 5.13
C VAL A 855 43.16 13.75 4.88
N PHE A 856 42.94 13.25 3.67
CA PHE A 856 43.41 11.96 3.18
C PHE A 856 44.93 11.99 2.99
N THR A 857 45.65 11.51 4.01
CA THR A 857 47.12 11.58 4.11
C THR A 857 47.79 10.37 3.46
N PHE A 858 48.70 10.62 2.52
CA PHE A 858 49.30 9.58 1.69
C PHE A 858 50.29 8.69 2.48
N PRO A 859 50.19 7.36 2.38
CA PRO A 859 51.16 6.44 2.97
C PRO A 859 52.59 6.71 2.48
N SER A 860 53.58 6.53 3.36
CA SER A 860 54.99 6.80 3.04
C SER A 860 55.48 5.94 1.88
N GLY A 861 55.87 6.59 0.77
CA GLY A 861 56.36 5.93 -0.45
C GLY A 861 55.30 5.69 -1.55
N SER A 862 54.02 5.92 -1.28
CA SER A 862 52.93 5.73 -2.27
C SER A 862 52.97 6.71 -3.45
N VAL A 863 53.57 7.89 -3.25
CA VAL A 863 53.69 8.97 -4.25
C VAL A 863 54.85 8.70 -5.22
N LYS A 864 54.53 8.38 -6.47
CA LYS A 864 55.46 8.07 -7.57
C LYS A 864 55.96 9.36 -8.21
N LYS A 865 57.03 9.94 -7.66
CA LYS A 865 57.65 11.19 -8.15
C LYS A 865 57.99 11.14 -9.65
N GLY A 866 57.60 12.17 -10.39
CA GLY A 866 57.85 12.33 -11.83
C GLY A 866 56.99 11.42 -12.72
N GLN A 867 55.94 10.84 -12.16
CA GLN A 867 54.96 9.98 -12.85
C GLN A 867 53.55 10.51 -12.55
N ASP A 868 52.57 10.08 -13.36
CA ASP A 868 51.17 10.26 -12.99
C ASP A 868 50.82 9.42 -11.76
N ASN A 869 50.00 9.99 -10.89
CA ASN A 869 49.51 9.38 -9.66
C ASN A 869 48.00 9.59 -9.61
N VAL A 870 47.25 8.56 -9.23
CA VAL A 870 45.78 8.61 -9.27
C VAL A 870 45.22 8.41 -7.87
N ILE A 871 44.44 9.38 -7.39
CA ILE A 871 43.59 9.19 -6.21
C ILE A 871 42.27 8.57 -6.67
N THR A 872 41.97 7.37 -6.20
CA THR A 872 40.67 6.73 -6.44
C THR A 872 39.76 6.95 -5.24
N VAL A 873 38.59 7.53 -5.47
CA VAL A 873 37.55 7.80 -4.46
C VAL A 873 36.31 7.00 -4.86
N ILE A 874 35.91 6.06 -4.01
CA ILE A 874 34.62 5.35 -4.09
C ILE A 874 33.75 5.84 -2.96
N TYR A 875 32.52 6.27 -3.27
CA TYR A 875 31.53 6.64 -2.26
C TYR A 875 30.23 5.89 -2.49
N ASP A 876 29.54 5.61 -1.39
CA ASP A 876 28.18 5.07 -1.39
C ASP A 876 27.19 6.22 -1.65
N ASN A 877 26.32 6.12 -2.65
CA ASN A 877 25.14 6.97 -2.71
C ASN A 877 23.98 6.22 -2.04
N MET A 878 23.42 6.84 -1.01
CA MET A 878 22.34 6.28 -0.20
C MET A 878 20.95 6.69 -0.71
N GLY A 879 20.88 7.56 -1.73
CA GLY A 879 19.67 8.16 -2.28
C GLY A 879 19.77 9.69 -2.24
N LEU A 880 19.03 10.39 -3.11
CA LEU A 880 18.90 11.85 -3.05
C LEU A 880 17.90 12.24 -1.95
N ASN A 881 18.07 13.42 -1.34
CA ASN A 881 17.16 13.95 -0.33
C ASN A 881 15.74 14.13 -0.91
N GLU A 882 14.74 14.08 -0.03
CA GLU A 882 13.40 14.59 -0.30
C GLU A 882 13.38 16.13 -0.35
N THR A 883 12.24 16.75 -0.66
CA THR A 883 12.09 18.23 -0.68
C THR A 883 11.83 18.87 0.69
N GLN A 884 12.25 18.20 1.76
CA GLN A 884 12.09 18.70 3.12
C GLN A 884 12.82 20.06 3.27
N GLY A 885 12.14 21.05 3.86
CA GLY A 885 12.63 22.41 4.08
C GLY A 885 12.71 23.31 2.83
N SER A 886 12.85 22.77 1.62
CA SER A 886 12.86 23.53 0.36
C SER A 886 12.67 22.60 -0.85
N PRO A 887 11.93 23.00 -1.92
CA PRO A 887 11.85 22.22 -3.15
C PRO A 887 13.18 21.83 -3.79
N GLU A 888 14.25 22.60 -3.52
CA GLU A 888 15.58 22.38 -4.10
C GLU A 888 16.45 21.37 -3.31
N THR A 889 16.07 20.91 -2.11
CA THR A 889 16.90 19.93 -1.38
C THR A 889 17.00 18.58 -2.11
N SER A 890 16.04 18.26 -2.97
CA SER A 890 16.13 17.12 -3.91
C SER A 890 17.27 17.24 -4.94
N LYS A 891 17.86 18.44 -5.13
CA LYS A 891 19.10 18.67 -5.90
C LYS A 891 20.38 18.61 -5.05
N SER A 892 20.30 18.17 -3.80
CA SER A 892 21.48 17.97 -2.94
C SER A 892 22.51 17.05 -3.63
N PRO A 893 23.79 17.46 -3.68
CA PRO A 893 24.78 16.78 -4.49
C PRO A 893 25.29 15.50 -3.84
N ARG A 894 25.68 14.55 -4.68
CA ARG A 894 26.33 13.30 -4.29
C ARG A 894 27.66 13.19 -5.04
N GLY A 895 28.75 12.96 -4.32
CA GLY A 895 30.12 13.03 -4.83
C GLY A 895 31.00 14.03 -4.07
N ILE A 896 32.01 14.57 -4.75
CA ILE A 896 33.06 15.40 -4.11
C ILE A 896 32.66 16.88 -4.20
N ARG A 897 32.41 17.51 -3.04
CA ARG A 897 31.99 18.92 -2.90
C ARG A 897 33.13 19.90 -2.66
N GLY A 898 34.28 19.42 -2.24
CA GLY A 898 35.50 20.20 -2.21
C GLY A 898 36.70 19.30 -2.42
N PHE A 899 37.73 19.76 -3.11
CA PHE A 899 38.98 19.02 -3.23
C PHE A 899 40.20 19.93 -3.34
N LYS A 900 41.31 19.52 -2.74
CA LYS A 900 42.60 20.21 -2.84
C LYS A 900 43.74 19.22 -2.60
N LEU A 901 44.64 19.10 -3.58
CA LEU A 901 45.93 18.45 -3.39
C LEU A 901 46.87 19.39 -2.62
N ASN A 902 47.48 18.91 -1.54
CA ASN A 902 48.45 19.72 -0.79
C ASN A 902 49.84 19.58 -1.42
N ASP A 903 50.53 20.73 -1.55
CA ASP A 903 51.81 20.88 -2.26
C ASP A 903 51.80 20.49 -3.76
N GLY A 904 50.61 20.48 -4.41
CA GLY A 904 50.44 20.17 -5.84
C GLY A 904 49.09 20.62 -6.43
N SER A 905 48.75 20.15 -7.64
CA SER A 905 47.45 20.39 -8.30
C SER A 905 46.99 19.20 -9.14
N PHE A 906 45.68 18.90 -9.15
CA PHE A 906 45.12 17.83 -9.99
C PHE A 906 45.07 18.22 -11.48
N GLY A 907 45.55 17.33 -12.35
CA GLY A 907 45.48 17.45 -13.81
C GLY A 907 44.06 17.19 -14.31
N GLU A 908 43.69 15.92 -14.49
CA GLU A 908 42.34 15.50 -14.89
C GLU A 908 41.59 14.80 -13.74
N TRP A 909 40.27 14.87 -13.77
CA TRP A 909 39.40 13.97 -13.01
C TRP A 909 38.59 13.12 -13.98
N LYS A 910 38.40 11.84 -13.67
CA LYS A 910 37.48 10.91 -14.36
C LYS A 910 36.37 10.50 -13.41
N VAL A 911 35.22 10.09 -13.95
CA VAL A 911 34.07 9.59 -13.18
C VAL A 911 33.38 8.43 -13.88
N GLN A 912 32.95 7.44 -13.08
CA GLN A 912 32.22 6.27 -13.53
C GLN A 912 31.18 5.85 -12.48
N GLY A 913 29.89 5.94 -12.84
CA GLY A 913 28.80 5.24 -12.17
C GLY A 913 28.40 3.98 -12.94
N LYS A 914 27.12 3.59 -12.88
CA LYS A 914 26.60 2.44 -13.63
C LYS A 914 26.83 2.54 -15.14
N LEU A 915 26.88 1.41 -15.83
CA LEU A 915 27.13 1.36 -17.28
C LEU A 915 26.07 2.19 -18.03
N GLY A 916 26.50 3.12 -18.90
CA GLY A 916 25.62 3.96 -19.71
C GLY A 916 24.90 5.12 -18.99
N GLY A 917 25.03 5.23 -17.66
CA GLY A 917 24.35 6.27 -16.87
C GLY A 917 22.82 6.20 -16.97
N TYR A 918 22.11 7.27 -16.58
CA TYR A 918 20.65 7.29 -16.67
C TYR A 918 20.09 7.26 -18.11
N THR A 919 20.88 7.62 -19.13
CA THR A 919 20.41 7.62 -20.53
C THR A 919 20.51 6.25 -21.21
N ASN A 920 21.60 5.49 -20.98
CA ASN A 920 21.93 4.29 -21.76
C ASN A 920 22.17 3.04 -20.91
N TYR A 921 21.62 2.97 -19.69
CA TYR A 921 21.68 1.78 -18.84
C TYR A 921 21.09 0.54 -19.54
N PRO A 922 21.72 -0.65 -19.41
CA PRO A 922 21.36 -1.83 -20.19
C PRO A 922 20.14 -2.60 -19.68
N ASP A 923 19.92 -2.66 -18.35
CA ASP A 923 18.80 -3.42 -17.78
C ASP A 923 17.52 -2.58 -17.79
N LYS A 924 16.64 -2.84 -18.78
CA LYS A 924 15.33 -2.17 -18.88
C LYS A 924 14.23 -2.83 -18.05
N VAL A 925 14.39 -4.09 -17.65
CA VAL A 925 13.38 -4.79 -16.83
C VAL A 925 13.49 -4.32 -15.39
N ARG A 926 14.68 -4.43 -14.78
CA ARG A 926 14.96 -3.98 -13.41
C ARG A 926 15.19 -2.47 -13.33
N GLY A 927 15.35 -1.82 -14.48
CA GLY A 927 15.27 -0.37 -14.60
C GLY A 927 16.45 0.39 -13.99
N ILE A 928 16.25 1.69 -13.86
CA ILE A 928 17.31 2.67 -13.64
C ILE A 928 18.03 2.55 -12.29
N PHE A 929 17.36 2.07 -11.23
CA PHE A 929 17.89 2.06 -9.86
C PHE A 929 18.57 0.76 -9.43
N ASN A 930 18.56 -0.29 -10.26
CA ASN A 930 19.04 -1.63 -9.90
C ASN A 930 20.58 -1.75 -9.84
N GLU A 931 21.32 -0.91 -10.56
CA GLU A 931 22.78 -1.03 -10.72
C GLU A 931 23.53 0.21 -10.25
N GLY A 932 24.68 0.00 -9.60
CA GLY A 932 25.71 1.00 -9.33
C GLY A 932 26.94 0.87 -10.23
N GLY A 933 27.97 1.62 -9.84
CA GLY A 933 29.17 1.85 -10.64
C GLY A 933 30.36 0.96 -10.38
N THR A 934 30.29 -0.09 -9.55
CA THR A 934 31.43 -1.00 -9.36
C THR A 934 31.66 -1.89 -10.59
N PHE A 935 32.89 -2.38 -10.78
CA PHE A 935 33.22 -3.13 -12.00
C PHE A 935 32.33 -4.37 -12.22
N GLY A 936 31.95 -5.08 -11.15
CA GLY A 936 31.05 -6.23 -11.23
C GLY A 936 29.61 -5.86 -11.59
N GLU A 937 29.11 -4.72 -11.13
CA GLU A 937 27.80 -4.21 -11.54
C GLU A 937 27.82 -3.79 -13.01
N ARG A 938 28.80 -2.98 -13.42
CA ARG A 938 28.99 -2.57 -14.83
C ARG A 938 29.08 -3.80 -15.74
N SER A 939 29.78 -4.86 -15.31
CA SER A 939 29.90 -6.15 -16.00
C SER A 939 28.63 -7.01 -16.00
N GLY A 940 27.65 -6.73 -15.15
CA GLY A 940 26.42 -7.52 -15.00
C GLY A 940 26.61 -8.82 -14.20
N TRP A 941 27.61 -8.93 -13.33
CA TRP A 941 27.94 -10.16 -12.58
C TRP A 941 26.84 -10.62 -11.60
N HIS A 942 25.88 -9.76 -11.28
CA HIS A 942 24.68 -10.09 -10.51
C HIS A 942 23.63 -10.89 -11.33
N LEU A 943 23.71 -10.86 -12.66
CA LEU A 943 22.68 -11.42 -13.54
C LEU A 943 22.72 -12.97 -13.61
N PRO A 944 21.56 -13.64 -13.69
CA PRO A 944 21.50 -15.09 -13.87
C PRO A 944 22.30 -15.58 -15.09
N GLY A 945 23.04 -16.66 -14.92
CA GLY A 945 23.77 -17.31 -16.03
C GLY A 945 25.10 -16.66 -16.44
N PHE A 946 25.62 -15.69 -15.69
CA PHE A 946 27.00 -15.22 -15.86
C PHE A 946 28.01 -16.36 -15.60
N ASP A 947 29.06 -16.48 -16.42
CA ASP A 947 30.06 -17.55 -16.33
C ASP A 947 31.12 -17.29 -15.24
N THR A 948 30.89 -17.84 -14.06
CA THR A 948 31.83 -17.83 -12.92
C THR A 948 32.80 -19.03 -12.92
N SER A 949 32.91 -19.81 -14.00
CA SER A 949 33.80 -21.00 -14.05
C SER A 949 35.28 -20.65 -13.79
N LYS A 950 35.72 -19.49 -14.29
CA LYS A 950 37.09 -18.96 -14.14
C LYS A 950 37.36 -18.28 -12.80
N TRP A 951 36.33 -18.11 -11.95
CA TRP A 951 36.45 -17.38 -10.69
C TRP A 951 37.03 -18.26 -9.57
N GLN A 952 37.71 -17.62 -8.61
CA GLN A 952 38.23 -18.30 -7.42
C GLN A 952 37.08 -18.86 -6.58
N SER A 953 37.19 -20.09 -6.08
CA SER A 953 36.27 -20.59 -5.05
C SER A 953 36.68 -20.02 -3.69
N ARG A 954 35.80 -19.30 -3.00
CA ARG A 954 36.08 -18.62 -1.72
C ARG A 954 34.77 -18.40 -0.95
N SER A 955 34.74 -18.72 0.35
CA SER A 955 33.57 -18.46 1.19
C SER A 955 33.33 -16.95 1.36
N LEU A 956 32.06 -16.52 1.40
CA LEU A 956 31.70 -15.16 1.76
C LEU A 956 32.28 -14.77 3.13
N SER A 957 32.15 -15.66 4.12
CA SER A 957 32.68 -15.52 5.49
C SER A 957 34.21 -15.54 5.60
N SER A 958 34.94 -15.59 4.49
CA SER A 958 36.39 -15.33 4.47
C SER A 958 36.73 -13.86 4.18
N GLY A 959 35.73 -12.98 3.96
CA GLY A 959 35.94 -11.59 3.56
C GLY A 959 36.75 -11.45 2.28
N LEU A 960 37.33 -10.27 2.04
CA LEU A 960 38.21 -10.04 0.88
C LEU A 960 39.61 -10.67 1.08
N PRO A 961 40.36 -10.97 -0.01
CA PRO A 961 41.73 -11.44 0.08
C PRO A 961 42.61 -10.54 0.97
N ASN A 962 43.55 -11.16 1.68
CA ASN A 962 44.53 -10.50 2.57
C ASN A 962 43.91 -9.57 3.64
N GLN A 963 42.61 -9.68 3.95
CA GLN A 963 41.86 -8.77 4.83
C GLN A 963 42.06 -7.28 4.47
N SER A 964 42.25 -7.00 3.19
CA SER A 964 42.51 -5.65 2.68
C SER A 964 41.20 -4.92 2.34
N PRO A 965 41.12 -3.59 2.53
CA PRO A 965 39.99 -2.80 2.05
C PRO A 965 39.85 -2.87 0.54
N GLY A 966 38.62 -2.76 0.04
CA GLY A 966 38.31 -2.84 -1.39
C GLY A 966 36.88 -3.32 -1.63
N VAL A 967 36.55 -3.64 -2.88
CA VAL A 967 35.24 -4.20 -3.25
C VAL A 967 35.44 -5.49 -4.04
N GLY A 968 34.77 -6.56 -3.62
CA GLY A 968 34.76 -7.84 -4.33
C GLY A 968 33.34 -8.34 -4.57
N PHE A 969 33.19 -9.27 -5.51
CA PHE A 969 31.90 -9.84 -5.90
C PHE A 969 31.89 -11.33 -5.58
N PHE A 970 30.90 -11.77 -4.80
CA PHE A 970 30.64 -13.17 -4.48
C PHE A 970 29.39 -13.63 -5.21
N VAL A 971 29.41 -14.80 -5.86
CA VAL A 971 28.26 -15.37 -6.59
C VAL A 971 28.08 -16.83 -6.19
N THR A 972 26.84 -17.27 -6.01
CA THR A 972 26.47 -18.69 -5.91
C THR A 972 25.12 -18.97 -6.58
N THR A 973 24.80 -20.24 -6.75
CA THR A 973 23.51 -20.70 -7.27
C THR A 973 22.95 -21.83 -6.41
N PHE A 974 21.66 -21.79 -6.13
CA PHE A 974 20.93 -22.88 -5.48
C PHE A 974 19.65 -23.21 -6.25
N LYS A 975 18.93 -24.25 -5.82
CA LYS A 975 17.62 -24.60 -6.40
C LYS A 975 16.54 -24.59 -5.34
N LEU A 976 15.34 -24.15 -5.73
CA LEU A 976 14.12 -24.36 -4.98
C LEU A 976 13.25 -25.39 -5.71
N ASN A 977 12.40 -26.06 -4.94
CA ASN A 977 11.34 -26.94 -5.42
C ASN A 977 10.16 -26.80 -4.45
N ILE A 978 9.61 -25.60 -4.39
CA ILE A 978 8.42 -25.24 -3.61
C ILE A 978 7.21 -25.44 -4.53
N PRO A 979 6.17 -26.16 -4.09
CA PRO A 979 4.91 -26.30 -4.84
C PRO A 979 4.22 -24.96 -5.12
N ASP A 980 3.62 -24.81 -6.31
CA ASP A 980 2.84 -23.63 -6.72
C ASP A 980 1.56 -23.39 -5.90
N ASP A 981 1.19 -24.33 -5.02
CA ASP A 981 -0.02 -24.29 -4.20
C ASP A 981 0.24 -23.94 -2.72
N LEU A 982 1.42 -23.35 -2.45
CA LEU A 982 1.84 -22.80 -1.16
C LEU A 982 2.33 -21.37 -1.32
N ASP A 983 1.86 -20.46 -0.47
CA ASP A 983 2.49 -19.14 -0.30
C ASP A 983 3.56 -19.25 0.80
N VAL A 984 4.83 -19.23 0.38
CA VAL A 984 5.99 -19.40 1.27
C VAL A 984 6.75 -18.09 1.33
N ALA A 985 6.84 -17.50 2.52
CA ALA A 985 7.68 -16.31 2.73
C ALA A 985 9.14 -16.73 2.95
N LEU A 986 10.05 -16.16 2.16
CA LEU A 986 11.49 -16.40 2.24
C LEU A 986 12.25 -15.10 2.50
N SER A 987 13.27 -15.18 3.36
CA SER A 987 14.18 -14.07 3.68
C SER A 987 15.63 -14.48 3.55
N PHE A 988 16.49 -13.53 3.18
CA PHE A 988 17.93 -13.64 3.35
C PHE A 988 18.35 -12.93 4.64
N VAL A 989 19.13 -13.61 5.48
CA VAL A 989 19.63 -13.08 6.76
C VAL A 989 21.14 -13.00 6.73
N PHE A 990 21.67 -11.80 6.96
CA PHE A 990 23.09 -11.55 7.18
C PHE A 990 23.47 -11.73 8.65
N ASP A 991 24.66 -12.28 8.89
CA ASP A 991 25.37 -12.32 10.19
C ASP A 991 24.56 -12.86 11.40
N ASN A 992 23.46 -13.58 11.13
CA ASN A 992 22.41 -13.97 12.11
C ASN A 992 21.84 -12.78 12.90
N GLY A 993 21.83 -11.57 12.33
CA GLY A 993 21.36 -10.34 12.97
C GLY A 993 22.42 -9.58 13.78
N SER A 994 23.66 -10.06 13.87
CA SER A 994 24.73 -9.35 14.58
C SER A 994 25.16 -8.06 13.87
N GLN A 995 25.73 -7.11 14.62
CA GLN A 995 26.09 -5.76 14.16
C GLN A 995 27.54 -5.42 14.55
N GLY A 996 28.10 -4.37 13.94
CA GLY A 996 29.41 -3.79 14.28
C GLY A 996 30.57 -4.18 13.36
N GLN A 997 30.34 -4.97 12.31
CA GLN A 997 31.40 -5.35 11.37
C GLN A 997 31.71 -4.23 10.36
N ALA A 998 32.99 -3.95 10.09
CA ALA A 998 33.43 -2.92 9.16
C ALA A 998 33.30 -3.33 7.67
N TYR A 999 32.08 -3.69 7.24
CA TYR A 999 31.76 -4.00 5.85
C TYR A 999 30.42 -3.41 5.39
N ARG A 1000 30.29 -3.17 4.08
CA ARG A 1000 29.00 -2.97 3.39
C ARG A 1000 28.77 -4.11 2.42
N ALA A 1001 27.54 -4.57 2.30
CA ALA A 1001 27.17 -5.54 1.27
C ALA A 1001 25.90 -5.14 0.53
N THR A 1002 25.85 -5.42 -0.77
CA THR A 1002 24.62 -5.34 -1.57
C THR A 1002 24.21 -6.74 -1.98
N LEU A 1003 22.99 -7.12 -1.61
CA LEU A 1003 22.36 -8.39 -1.94
C LEU A 1003 21.69 -8.31 -3.31
N PHE A 1004 22.10 -9.17 -4.24
CA PHE A 1004 21.41 -9.38 -5.51
C PHE A 1004 20.78 -10.77 -5.56
N VAL A 1005 19.50 -10.86 -5.92
CA VAL A 1005 18.76 -12.13 -6.10
C VAL A 1005 18.20 -12.17 -7.51
N ASN A 1006 18.64 -13.16 -8.30
CA ASN A 1006 18.38 -13.26 -9.73
C ASN A 1006 18.61 -11.95 -10.51
N GLY A 1007 19.60 -11.15 -10.09
CA GLY A 1007 19.94 -9.86 -10.68
C GLY A 1007 19.25 -8.65 -10.07
N TRP A 1008 18.20 -8.83 -9.26
CA TRP A 1008 17.51 -7.75 -8.54
C TRP A 1008 18.28 -7.36 -7.29
N PHE A 1009 18.58 -6.08 -7.11
CA PHE A 1009 19.13 -5.52 -5.88
C PHE A 1009 18.05 -5.61 -4.78
N MET A 1010 18.16 -6.59 -3.90
CA MET A 1010 17.19 -6.85 -2.81
C MET A 1010 17.65 -6.36 -1.43
N GLY A 1011 18.77 -5.63 -1.36
CA GLY A 1011 19.01 -4.71 -0.25
C GLY A 1011 20.46 -4.40 0.08
N LYS A 1012 20.65 -3.36 0.89
CA LYS A 1012 21.95 -2.89 1.36
C LYS A 1012 22.13 -3.21 2.85
N ARG A 1013 23.19 -3.96 3.18
CA ARG A 1013 23.63 -4.30 4.53
C ARG A 1013 24.78 -3.37 4.92
N VAL A 1014 24.54 -2.42 5.82
CA VAL A 1014 25.59 -1.56 6.41
C VAL A 1014 25.96 -2.14 7.77
N ALA A 1015 26.94 -3.05 7.80
CA ALA A 1015 27.12 -3.95 8.94
C ALA A 1015 27.70 -3.27 10.20
N ASN A 1016 28.32 -2.09 10.05
CA ASN A 1016 28.82 -1.28 11.15
C ASN A 1016 27.77 -0.31 11.72
N LEU A 1017 26.54 -0.28 11.18
CA LEU A 1017 25.51 0.69 11.56
C LEU A 1017 24.15 0.04 11.85
N GLY A 1018 23.63 -0.79 10.95
CA GLY A 1018 22.26 -1.32 11.07
C GLY A 1018 21.15 -0.28 10.83
N PRO A 1019 19.88 -0.62 11.08
CA PRO A 1019 19.44 -1.85 11.76
C PRO A 1019 19.39 -3.08 10.83
N GLN A 1020 19.04 -2.92 9.54
CA GLN A 1020 18.62 -4.06 8.72
C GLN A 1020 19.69 -5.15 8.55
N SER A 1021 19.27 -6.39 8.81
CA SER A 1021 20.04 -7.63 8.65
C SER A 1021 19.23 -8.74 7.97
N LYS A 1022 17.90 -8.64 7.94
CA LYS A 1022 16.96 -9.55 7.29
C LYS A 1022 16.30 -8.86 6.09
N PHE A 1023 16.28 -9.55 4.96
CA PHE A 1023 15.81 -9.04 3.67
C PHE A 1023 14.81 -10.03 3.05
N PRO A 1024 13.49 -9.81 3.19
CA PRO A 1024 12.47 -10.60 2.51
C PRO A 1024 12.63 -10.50 0.98
N VAL A 1025 12.40 -11.61 0.27
CA VAL A 1025 12.41 -11.62 -1.20
C VAL A 1025 11.25 -12.45 -1.71
N HIS A 1026 10.39 -11.82 -2.48
CA HIS A 1026 9.14 -12.42 -2.95
C HIS A 1026 9.37 -13.51 -4.00
N GLN A 1027 8.42 -14.44 -4.08
CA GLN A 1027 8.24 -15.31 -5.24
C GLN A 1027 8.12 -14.46 -6.52
N GLY A 1028 8.62 -14.95 -7.65
CA GLY A 1028 8.69 -14.20 -8.90
C GLY A 1028 10.06 -13.53 -9.09
N ILE A 1029 10.54 -12.81 -8.07
CA ILE A 1029 11.97 -12.48 -7.97
C ILE A 1029 12.75 -13.78 -7.71
N LEU A 1030 12.36 -14.55 -6.68
CA LEU A 1030 12.79 -15.93 -6.50
C LEU A 1030 12.00 -16.89 -7.40
N ASN A 1031 12.73 -17.75 -8.12
CA ASN A 1031 12.17 -18.87 -8.86
C ASN A 1031 11.99 -20.07 -7.93
N TYR A 1032 10.75 -20.34 -7.54
CA TYR A 1032 10.40 -21.37 -6.56
C TYR A 1032 10.50 -22.81 -7.08
N SER A 1033 10.54 -22.99 -8.41
CA SER A 1033 10.60 -24.31 -9.07
C SER A 1033 11.83 -24.45 -9.98
N GLY A 1034 12.94 -23.78 -9.64
CA GLY A 1034 14.11 -23.70 -10.49
C GLY A 1034 15.40 -23.26 -9.80
N THR A 1035 16.40 -22.93 -10.62
CA THR A 1035 17.69 -22.39 -10.17
C THR A 1035 17.57 -20.91 -9.86
N ASN A 1036 18.10 -20.49 -8.72
CA ASN A 1036 18.29 -19.11 -8.33
C ASN A 1036 19.77 -18.77 -8.31
N THR A 1037 20.12 -17.58 -8.80
CA THR A 1037 21.45 -16.97 -8.68
C THR A 1037 21.40 -15.95 -7.56
N VAL A 1038 22.35 -15.98 -6.64
CA VAL A 1038 22.53 -14.93 -5.63
C VAL A 1038 23.94 -14.39 -5.73
N ALA A 1039 24.06 -13.07 -5.70
CA ALA A 1039 25.33 -12.39 -5.62
C ALA A 1039 25.37 -11.43 -4.44
N VAL A 1040 26.57 -11.23 -3.91
CA VAL A 1040 26.86 -10.29 -2.84
C VAL A 1040 28.06 -9.46 -3.29
N LEU A 1041 27.82 -8.19 -3.57
CA LEU A 1041 28.89 -7.19 -3.65
C LEU A 1041 29.32 -6.92 -2.21
N LEU A 1042 30.58 -7.17 -1.87
CA LEU A 1042 31.15 -6.98 -0.54
C LEU A 1042 32.23 -5.89 -0.58
N TRP A 1043 32.01 -4.80 0.13
CA TRP A 1043 32.98 -3.72 0.34
C TRP A 1043 33.54 -3.83 1.77
N ALA A 1044 34.82 -4.18 1.89
CA ALA A 1044 35.52 -4.17 3.17
C ALA A 1044 36.06 -2.76 3.43
N LEU A 1045 35.74 -2.19 4.59
CA LEU A 1045 35.92 -0.76 4.87
C LEU A 1045 37.27 -0.47 5.54
N GLU A 1046 37.77 -1.38 6.39
CA GLU A 1046 38.95 -1.15 7.23
C GLU A 1046 39.98 -2.31 7.16
N PRO A 1047 41.30 -2.03 7.21
CA PRO A 1047 42.34 -3.02 6.99
C PRO A 1047 42.54 -3.93 8.21
N ASN A 1048 42.61 -5.24 7.99
CA ASN A 1048 42.71 -6.27 9.04
C ASN A 1048 41.52 -6.28 10.02
N ALA A 1049 40.36 -5.75 9.63
CA ALA A 1049 39.17 -5.65 10.48
C ALA A 1049 38.48 -6.99 10.80
N GLY A 1050 38.97 -8.12 10.30
CA GLY A 1050 38.51 -9.45 10.69
C GLY A 1050 37.07 -9.82 10.29
N ILE A 1051 36.49 -9.17 9.28
CA ILE A 1051 35.10 -9.40 8.86
C ILE A 1051 34.85 -10.85 8.39
N ASP A 1052 33.70 -11.41 8.77
CA ASP A 1052 33.32 -12.81 8.50
C ASP A 1052 31.87 -12.99 7.96
N PRO A 1053 31.41 -12.16 7.01
CA PRO A 1053 29.99 -12.07 6.61
C PRO A 1053 29.34 -13.42 6.28
N GLU A 1054 28.24 -13.72 6.97
CA GLU A 1054 27.39 -14.87 6.67
C GLU A 1054 26.14 -14.43 5.90
N LEU A 1055 25.63 -15.29 5.00
CA LEU A 1055 24.32 -15.12 4.37
C LEU A 1055 23.55 -16.44 4.41
N LYS A 1056 22.32 -16.43 4.92
CA LYS A 1056 21.47 -17.61 5.06
C LYS A 1056 20.09 -17.34 4.46
N LEU A 1057 19.58 -18.28 3.67
CA LEU A 1057 18.18 -18.31 3.26
C LEU A 1057 17.35 -18.95 4.38
N VAL A 1058 16.27 -18.30 4.80
CA VAL A 1058 15.36 -18.79 5.84
C VAL A 1058 13.91 -18.78 5.35
N VAL A 1059 13.09 -19.64 5.96
CA VAL A 1059 11.64 -19.67 5.76
C VAL A 1059 10.99 -18.87 6.90
N ASP A 1060 10.22 -17.85 6.57
CA ASP A 1060 9.52 -17.02 7.55
C ASP A 1060 8.13 -17.56 7.87
N SER A 1061 7.41 -18.03 6.85
CA SER A 1061 6.08 -18.62 6.98
C SER A 1061 5.82 -19.60 5.84
N VAL A 1062 4.88 -20.53 6.07
CA VAL A 1062 4.43 -21.48 5.05
C VAL A 1062 2.91 -21.55 5.13
N ILE A 1063 2.25 -20.91 4.18
CA ILE A 1063 0.79 -20.80 4.09
C ILE A 1063 0.29 -21.78 3.01
N ASP A 1064 -0.77 -22.49 3.33
CA ASP A 1064 -1.42 -23.46 2.45
C ASP A 1064 -2.52 -22.76 1.66
N GLY A 1065 -2.35 -22.60 0.34
CA GLY A 1065 -3.19 -21.72 -0.49
C GLY A 1065 -2.34 -20.76 -1.31
N GLY A 1066 -2.67 -19.46 -1.28
CA GLY A 1066 -2.06 -18.44 -2.14
C GLY A 1066 -2.79 -18.27 -3.49
N ILE A 1067 -2.21 -17.47 -4.38
CA ILE A 1067 -2.77 -17.18 -5.71
C ILE A 1067 -2.41 -18.22 -6.79
N GLY A 1068 -1.62 -19.24 -6.45
CA GLY A 1068 -1.10 -20.23 -7.40
C GLY A 1068 0.29 -19.85 -7.96
N SER A 1069 0.58 -20.31 -9.17
CA SER A 1069 1.87 -20.11 -9.84
C SER A 1069 2.16 -18.64 -10.15
N VAL A 1070 3.17 -18.07 -9.49
CA VAL A 1070 3.68 -16.71 -9.72
C VAL A 1070 4.76 -16.74 -10.81
N SER A 1071 4.67 -15.84 -11.80
CA SER A 1071 5.63 -15.74 -12.90
C SER A 1071 6.95 -15.09 -12.48
N THR A 1072 8.03 -15.41 -13.17
CA THR A 1072 9.37 -14.88 -12.89
C THR A 1072 9.89 -14.10 -14.09
N ASN A 1073 10.16 -12.80 -13.94
CA ASN A 1073 10.86 -12.00 -14.96
C ASN A 1073 12.29 -11.72 -14.49
N ASN A 1074 13.20 -12.63 -14.84
CA ASN A 1074 14.61 -12.60 -14.43
C ASN A 1074 15.52 -12.68 -15.66
N PRO A 1075 15.70 -11.57 -16.43
CA PRO A 1075 16.59 -11.55 -17.58
C PRO A 1075 18.00 -12.01 -17.23
N ALA A 1076 18.50 -12.96 -18.02
CA ALA A 1076 19.83 -13.52 -17.88
C ALA A 1076 20.93 -12.56 -18.36
N TRP A 1077 22.18 -12.86 -18.00
CA TRP A 1077 23.34 -12.12 -18.45
C TRP A 1077 23.48 -12.16 -19.98
N SER A 1078 23.92 -11.04 -20.55
CA SER A 1078 24.39 -10.95 -21.94
C SER A 1078 25.69 -10.14 -21.99
N PRO A 1079 26.59 -10.39 -22.98
CA PRO A 1079 27.86 -9.69 -23.09
C PRO A 1079 27.70 -8.17 -23.16
N ARG A 1080 28.20 -7.48 -22.14
CA ARG A 1080 28.22 -6.02 -22.08
C ARG A 1080 29.52 -5.49 -22.70
N ASN A 1081 29.40 -4.51 -23.59
CA ASN A 1081 30.56 -3.82 -24.18
C ASN A 1081 31.19 -2.85 -23.18
N LEU A 1082 31.87 -3.40 -22.17
CA LEU A 1082 32.85 -2.64 -21.41
C LEU A 1082 34.04 -2.36 -22.32
N LYS A 1083 34.36 -1.09 -22.50
CA LYS A 1083 35.68 -0.69 -22.97
C LYS A 1083 36.66 -0.78 -21.78
N SER A 1084 37.89 -1.17 -22.08
CA SER A 1084 38.94 -1.58 -21.12
C SER A 1084 40.03 -0.54 -20.98
#